data_AF-A0A944SZA1-F1
#
_entry.id   AF-A0A944SZA1-F1
#
_cell.length_a   1.000
_cell.length_b   1.000
_cell.length_c   1.000
_cell.angle_alpha   90.00
_cell.angle_beta   90.00
_cell.angle_gamma   90.00
#
_symmetry.space_group_name_H-M   'P 1'
#
loop_
_entity.id
_entity.type
_entity.pdbx_description
1 polymer ?
#
loop_
_entity_poly.entity_id
_entity_poly.type
_entity_poly.pdbx_seq_one_letter_code
_entity_poly.pdbx_strand_id
1 'polypeptide(L)'
;MNKTKIAIPSDIPKENSLPKRGDELTNLEGYPKNFELPLTENISGKYINTLYAPKDITIDWNGYKKHLSIVKPNFHPKVLLVGHDSSEIENITLMSLGGVLQHMNGIANYALLGSNNINTLDQIIKNKQPEWIGFNLYTGLTDFVFEWIKRYKIERASHILKQNIVDFDTADKALKNMVREAKGPIYDGNQVVYAPIIIGGHFNNYSFNESFCKGGDYVVRGKGINLLRDILLGLFEPGIYHDPMPYANIPRMDREVFYKDMYEYSDKTKGYVFSRIKSVLSALGCSYTCSYCYISSMIDNLKEAYQGKGIKPPSIIQDRPINTVLAEGKDILRLDKFYGVKTAAVFDQADISLNNMEWWNELGDKWMTDIGIPFYIQARPAMLAGKNGIKRIESISNRRLVSGISMAIESGDQNVRKLLLDRHENNNIVKDAIKNVKSYGIPLRTQAIVGLPVMKPSIPFNSTNSKVSLVDRDGKEHYYEDPLQESLKCLDLVCSSDFSKEDYYWNAIYSPFPGTPLGDYSREAGFAESDTASKAYLFSTESGLSCFSDLIAKRQVAFSLTSNFFAHFKNGKNLMSSYIYSGEELDLECFSRFVSNNSSSMEPIDQISTAGLIPNVTIKDFEDFFEYAYQNEIDIKFKEINKRLINYYYYLFDGLVLAAKVAVAYFKSQEDPNPFNLSKLYRVERNHYYDNCYRMSYIPKKYADYLTNIIIT
;
A
#
# COMPACT_ATOMS: atom_id res chain seq x y z
N MET A 1 18.15 40.99 -45.35
CA MET A 1 16.76 41.25 -45.77
C MET A 1 15.83 40.91 -44.61
N ASN A 2 15.17 41.93 -44.08
CA ASN A 2 14.18 41.86 -43.01
C ASN A 2 13.01 40.93 -43.38
N LYS A 3 12.67 39.99 -42.50
CA LYS A 3 11.28 39.53 -42.33
C LYS A 3 10.92 39.62 -40.86
N THR A 4 10.23 40.70 -40.56
CA THR A 4 9.55 41.06 -39.32
C THR A 4 8.68 39.88 -38.87
N LYS A 5 8.98 39.33 -37.69
CA LYS A 5 8.05 38.44 -36.96
C LYS A 5 6.86 39.30 -36.54
N ILE A 6 5.68 38.98 -37.07
CA ILE A 6 4.41 39.45 -36.52
C ILE A 6 4.28 38.77 -35.15
N ALA A 7 4.51 39.55 -34.08
CA ALA A 7 4.15 39.14 -32.74
C ALA A 7 2.62 39.18 -32.64
N ILE A 8 2.00 38.01 -32.46
CA ILE A 8 0.64 37.92 -31.96
C ILE A 8 0.78 38.08 -30.44
N PRO A 9 0.25 39.15 -29.82
CA PRO A 9 0.26 39.26 -28.37
C PRO A 9 -0.84 38.33 -27.84
N SER A 10 -0.44 37.15 -27.36
CA SER A 10 -1.30 36.37 -26.47
C SER A 10 -1.03 36.83 -25.04
N ASP A 11 -1.55 38.00 -24.68
CA ASP A 11 -1.64 38.42 -23.28
C ASP A 11 -2.75 37.60 -22.61
N ILE A 12 -2.45 36.33 -22.33
CA ILE A 12 -3.08 35.61 -21.23
C ILE A 12 -2.25 35.97 -20.00
N PRO A 13 -2.84 36.52 -18.93
CA PRO A 13 -2.11 36.81 -17.70
C PRO A 13 -1.34 35.56 -17.26
N LYS A 14 -0.04 35.71 -16.97
CA LYS A 14 0.84 34.62 -16.47
C LYS A 14 0.25 33.87 -15.25
N GLU A 15 -0.67 34.49 -14.52
CA GLU A 15 -1.33 33.94 -13.33
C GLU A 15 -2.40 32.86 -13.63
N ASN A 16 -2.85 32.71 -14.88
CA ASN A 16 -3.89 31.74 -15.27
C ASN A 16 -3.38 30.62 -16.19
N SER A 17 -2.06 30.54 -16.44
CA SER A 17 -1.48 29.46 -17.23
C SER A 17 -1.18 28.24 -16.36
N LEU A 18 -1.43 27.05 -16.92
CA LEU A 18 -1.00 25.78 -16.31
C LEU A 18 0.50 25.78 -16.01
N PRO A 19 0.93 25.27 -14.85
CA PRO A 19 2.35 25.16 -14.54
C PRO A 19 3.02 24.17 -15.49
N LYS A 20 4.25 24.47 -15.92
CA LYS A 20 5.07 23.56 -16.74
C LYS A 20 6.23 22.99 -15.92
N ARG A 21 6.88 21.98 -16.47
CA ARG A 21 8.09 21.38 -15.87
C ARG A 21 9.14 22.45 -15.54
N GLY A 22 9.57 22.47 -14.29
CA GLY A 22 10.59 23.39 -13.77
C GLY A 22 10.02 24.67 -13.17
N ASP A 23 8.72 24.91 -13.29
CA ASP A 23 8.06 26.01 -12.59
C ASP A 23 8.03 25.74 -11.08
N GLU A 24 8.07 26.82 -10.31
CA GLU A 24 7.82 26.77 -8.88
C GLU A 24 6.32 26.53 -8.62
N LEU A 25 5.99 25.51 -7.84
CA LEU A 25 4.60 25.11 -7.53
C LEU A 25 4.09 25.69 -6.21
N THR A 26 4.75 26.71 -5.69
CA THR A 26 4.46 27.32 -4.40
C THR A 26 3.43 28.43 -4.55
N ASN A 27 2.40 28.44 -3.70
CA ASN A 27 1.54 29.61 -3.56
C ASN A 27 2.25 30.69 -2.73
N LEU A 28 2.65 31.80 -3.35
CA LEU A 28 3.34 32.90 -2.65
C LEU A 28 2.47 33.57 -1.57
N GLU A 29 1.14 33.54 -1.72
CA GLU A 29 0.22 34.06 -0.71
C GLU A 29 -0.11 33.05 0.40
N GLY A 30 0.40 31.82 0.28
CA GLY A 30 0.17 30.71 1.18
C GLY A 30 -1.16 29.97 0.98
N TYR A 31 -2.22 30.65 0.56
CA TYR A 31 -3.55 30.08 0.35
C TYR A 31 -4.46 31.01 -0.49
N PRO A 32 -5.50 30.48 -1.17
CA PRO A 32 -6.43 31.31 -1.93
C PRO A 32 -7.23 32.25 -1.02
N LYS A 33 -7.31 33.55 -1.39
CA LYS A 33 -8.05 34.57 -0.64
C LYS A 33 -9.55 34.57 -0.95
N ASN A 34 -9.90 34.25 -2.18
CA ASN A 34 -11.28 34.17 -2.67
C ASN A 34 -11.73 32.71 -2.81
N PHE A 35 -13.05 32.49 -2.83
CA PHE A 35 -13.67 31.17 -3.01
C PHE A 35 -14.20 31.05 -4.45
N GLU A 36 -13.28 30.94 -5.39
CA GLU A 36 -13.57 30.88 -6.82
C GLU A 36 -13.24 29.48 -7.36
N LEU A 37 -13.97 29.07 -8.41
CA LEU A 37 -13.64 27.82 -9.09
C LEU A 37 -12.28 27.94 -9.77
N PRO A 38 -11.43 26.89 -9.71
CA PRO A 38 -10.21 26.84 -10.50
C PRO A 38 -10.56 26.76 -12.00
N LEU A 39 -9.54 26.86 -12.86
CA LEU A 39 -9.73 26.55 -14.28
C LEU A 39 -10.24 25.10 -14.42
N THR A 40 -11.34 24.92 -15.15
CA THR A 40 -11.90 23.59 -15.41
C THR A 40 -11.96 23.28 -16.90
N GLU A 41 -11.78 22.01 -17.25
CA GLU A 41 -11.88 21.51 -18.62
C GLU A 41 -12.75 20.24 -18.64
N ASN A 42 -13.86 20.28 -19.37
CA ASN A 42 -14.76 19.14 -19.48
C ASN A 42 -14.21 18.13 -20.50
N ILE A 43 -13.86 16.93 -20.03
CA ILE A 43 -13.48 15.81 -20.88
C ILE A 43 -14.74 15.01 -21.17
N SER A 44 -15.30 15.23 -22.35
CA SER A 44 -16.59 14.69 -22.80
C SER A 44 -16.74 13.20 -22.46
N GLY A 45 -17.81 12.88 -21.75
CA GLY A 45 -18.17 11.50 -21.36
C GLY A 45 -17.26 10.85 -20.32
N LYS A 46 -16.34 11.60 -19.69
CA LYS A 46 -15.42 11.07 -18.67
C LYS A 46 -15.51 11.82 -17.34
N TYR A 47 -14.98 13.04 -17.27
CA TYR A 47 -14.82 13.80 -16.03
C TYR A 47 -14.47 15.26 -16.34
N ILE A 48 -14.49 16.11 -15.31
CA ILE A 48 -14.04 17.49 -15.38
C ILE A 48 -12.63 17.58 -14.80
N ASN A 49 -11.65 17.97 -15.62
CA ASN A 49 -10.32 18.31 -15.16
C ASN A 49 -10.38 19.59 -14.32
N THR A 50 -9.86 19.52 -13.10
CA THR A 50 -9.64 20.69 -12.23
C THR A 50 -8.18 21.10 -12.28
N LEU A 51 -7.90 22.14 -13.05
CA LEU A 51 -6.57 22.58 -13.44
C LEU A 51 -6.08 23.67 -12.49
N TYR A 52 -5.86 23.30 -11.23
CA TYR A 52 -5.38 24.22 -10.21
C TYR A 52 -4.04 24.87 -10.63
N ALA A 53 -3.97 26.19 -10.54
CA ALA A 53 -2.76 26.98 -10.59
C ALA A 53 -2.18 27.16 -9.17
N PRO A 54 -0.90 27.56 -9.02
CA PRO A 54 -0.29 27.73 -7.69
C PRO A 54 -1.10 28.63 -6.74
N LYS A 55 -1.74 29.69 -7.23
CA LYS A 55 -2.59 30.59 -6.42
C LYS A 55 -3.81 29.90 -5.78
N ASP A 56 -4.28 28.80 -6.36
CA ASP A 56 -5.45 28.06 -5.89
C ASP A 56 -5.09 27.10 -4.74
N ILE A 57 -3.81 26.91 -4.46
CA ILE A 57 -3.29 25.86 -3.57
C ILE A 57 -3.09 26.39 -2.17
N THR A 58 -3.57 25.64 -1.17
CA THR A 58 -3.30 25.92 0.24
C THR A 58 -2.02 25.23 0.67
N ILE A 59 -0.95 25.98 0.93
CA ILE A 59 0.30 25.49 1.53
C ILE A 59 0.43 25.91 3.00
N ASP A 60 -0.06 27.11 3.36
CA ASP A 60 -0.18 27.58 4.74
C ASP A 60 -1.59 27.29 5.26
N TRP A 61 -1.79 26.05 5.71
CA TRP A 61 -3.06 25.59 6.25
C TRP A 61 -3.45 26.28 7.56
N ASN A 62 -2.49 26.71 8.39
CA ASN A 62 -2.76 27.45 9.62
C ASN A 62 -3.26 28.86 9.33
N GLY A 63 -2.61 29.56 8.40
CA GLY A 63 -3.08 30.84 7.90
C GLY A 63 -4.45 30.74 7.25
N TYR A 64 -4.68 29.68 6.46
CA TYR A 64 -5.99 29.44 5.84
C TYR A 64 -7.11 29.23 6.87
N LYS A 65 -6.82 28.47 7.95
CA LYS A 65 -7.76 28.29 9.07
C LYS A 65 -8.16 29.62 9.69
N LYS A 66 -7.18 30.47 9.98
CA LYS A 66 -7.40 31.83 10.54
C LYS A 66 -8.20 32.71 9.59
N HIS A 67 -7.89 32.66 8.28
CA HIS A 67 -8.63 33.39 7.26
C HIS A 67 -10.09 32.96 7.23
N LEU A 68 -10.38 31.66 7.18
CA LEU A 68 -11.73 31.12 7.19
C LEU A 68 -12.52 31.54 8.43
N SER A 69 -11.91 31.55 9.62
CA SER A 69 -12.56 32.03 10.85
C SER A 69 -13.01 33.50 10.77
N ILE A 70 -12.39 34.30 9.90
CA ILE A 70 -12.74 35.72 9.71
C ILE A 70 -13.79 35.88 8.61
N VAL A 71 -13.57 35.26 7.44
CA VAL A 71 -14.41 35.50 6.25
C VAL A 71 -15.62 34.59 6.13
N LYS A 72 -15.59 33.43 6.81
CA LYS A 72 -16.70 32.47 6.90
C LYS A 72 -16.83 31.94 8.34
N PRO A 73 -17.11 32.80 9.34
CA PRO A 73 -17.08 32.42 10.76
C PRO A 73 -18.08 31.33 11.16
N ASN A 74 -19.13 31.09 10.37
CA ASN A 74 -20.13 30.05 10.64
C ASN A 74 -19.85 28.73 9.91
N PHE A 75 -18.79 28.67 9.09
CA PHE A 75 -18.48 27.50 8.28
C PHE A 75 -17.65 26.48 9.08
N HIS A 76 -18.30 25.38 9.47
CA HIS A 76 -17.73 24.31 10.28
C HIS A 76 -18.17 22.94 9.76
N PRO A 77 -17.69 22.53 8.56
CA PRO A 77 -18.20 21.35 7.89
C PRO A 77 -17.98 20.09 8.73
N LYS A 78 -19.00 19.24 8.85
CA LYS A 78 -18.93 17.95 9.53
C LYS A 78 -18.90 16.82 8.51
N VAL A 79 -17.82 16.04 8.49
CA VAL A 79 -17.67 14.96 7.51
C VAL A 79 -17.41 13.64 8.22
N LEU A 80 -18.14 12.61 7.81
CA LEU A 80 -17.86 11.22 8.17
C LEU A 80 -17.00 10.59 7.07
N LEU A 81 -15.75 10.29 7.39
CA LEU A 81 -14.76 9.67 6.52
C LEU A 81 -14.75 8.15 6.73
N VAL A 82 -15.12 7.41 5.70
CA VAL A 82 -15.32 5.95 5.73
C VAL A 82 -14.26 5.24 4.88
N GLY A 83 -13.68 4.18 5.42
CA GLY A 83 -12.74 3.31 4.72
C GLY A 83 -12.97 1.84 5.09
N HIS A 84 -12.14 0.94 4.54
CA HIS A 84 -12.19 -0.48 4.86
C HIS A 84 -11.39 -0.82 6.12
N ASP A 85 -11.78 -1.89 6.81
CA ASP A 85 -11.11 -2.39 8.02
C ASP A 85 -10.18 -3.59 7.77
N SER A 86 -9.87 -3.91 6.51
CA SER A 86 -9.09 -5.12 6.17
C SER A 86 -7.57 -4.94 6.28
N SER A 87 -7.08 -3.70 6.37
CA SER A 87 -5.64 -3.40 6.47
C SER A 87 -5.19 -3.31 7.93
N GLU A 88 -4.00 -3.80 8.25
CA GLU A 88 -3.34 -3.57 9.55
C GLU A 88 -2.52 -2.26 9.57
N ILE A 89 -2.44 -1.57 8.42
CA ILE A 89 -1.68 -0.33 8.21
C ILE A 89 -2.63 0.87 8.35
N GLU A 90 -2.17 1.93 9.01
CA GLU A 90 -2.95 3.15 9.24
C GLU A 90 -3.37 3.83 7.93
N ASN A 91 -4.61 4.33 7.90
CA ASN A 91 -5.17 4.98 6.72
C ASN A 91 -4.74 6.45 6.63
N ILE A 92 -3.56 6.71 6.07
CA ILE A 92 -3.02 8.07 5.90
C ILE A 92 -3.88 8.94 4.99
N THR A 93 -4.63 8.35 4.05
CA THR A 93 -5.54 9.08 3.16
C THR A 93 -6.63 9.74 3.99
N LEU A 94 -7.34 8.97 4.82
CA LEU A 94 -8.39 9.52 5.67
C LEU A 94 -7.84 10.52 6.69
N MET A 95 -6.70 10.25 7.32
CA MET A 95 -6.10 11.21 8.25
C MET A 95 -5.66 12.52 7.54
N SER A 96 -5.19 12.43 6.28
CA SER A 96 -4.85 13.63 5.48
C SER A 96 -6.09 14.45 5.12
N LEU A 97 -7.19 13.79 4.75
CA LEU A 97 -8.47 14.45 4.49
C LEU A 97 -9.06 15.07 5.76
N GLY A 98 -8.91 14.40 6.91
CA GLY A 98 -9.22 15.01 8.21
C GLY A 98 -8.37 16.22 8.53
N GLY A 99 -7.09 16.20 8.17
CA GLY A 99 -6.21 17.36 8.24
C GLY A 99 -6.77 18.55 7.46
N VAL A 100 -7.35 18.35 6.28
CA VAL A 100 -8.05 19.41 5.52
C VAL A 100 -9.20 19.98 6.36
N LEU A 101 -10.05 19.11 6.95
CA LEU A 101 -11.18 19.53 7.77
C LEU A 101 -10.77 20.33 9.01
N GLN A 102 -9.73 19.88 9.73
CA GLN A 102 -9.22 20.59 10.90
C GLN A 102 -8.79 22.03 10.58
N HIS A 103 -8.23 22.24 9.38
CA HIS A 103 -7.80 23.56 8.90
C HIS A 103 -8.92 24.34 8.18
N MET A 104 -10.09 23.72 7.99
CA MET A 104 -11.32 24.37 7.55
C MET A 104 -12.26 24.71 8.72
N ASN A 105 -11.78 24.63 9.96
CA ASN A 105 -12.59 24.73 11.19
C ASN A 105 -13.72 23.67 11.25
N GLY A 106 -13.58 22.57 10.51
CA GLY A 106 -14.54 21.47 10.47
C GLY A 106 -14.29 20.39 11.51
N ILE A 107 -15.15 19.37 11.48
CA ILE A 107 -15.10 18.19 12.34
C ILE A 107 -15.02 16.95 11.44
N ALA A 108 -13.96 16.15 11.62
CA ALA A 108 -13.85 14.82 11.04
C ALA A 108 -14.44 13.78 12.00
N ASN A 109 -15.05 12.74 11.45
CA ASN A 109 -15.34 11.48 12.14
C ASN A 109 -14.89 10.34 11.24
N TYR A 110 -14.51 9.21 11.82
CA TYR A 110 -13.95 8.09 11.09
C TYR A 110 -14.73 6.79 11.33
N ALA A 111 -14.87 6.00 10.27
CA ALA A 111 -15.38 4.65 10.36
C ALA A 111 -14.58 3.73 9.43
N LEU A 112 -13.98 2.67 9.97
CA LEU A 112 -13.37 1.61 9.18
C LEU A 112 -14.25 0.38 9.25
N LEU A 113 -14.84 0.01 8.12
CA LEU A 113 -15.93 -0.97 8.01
C LEU A 113 -15.64 -1.99 6.90
N GLY A 114 -15.96 -3.26 7.15
CA GLY A 114 -16.00 -4.32 6.16
C GLY A 114 -17.44 -4.73 5.82
N SER A 115 -17.59 -5.73 4.95
CA SER A 115 -18.90 -6.24 4.51
C SER A 115 -19.80 -6.67 5.67
N ASN A 116 -19.22 -7.24 6.73
CA ASN A 116 -19.95 -7.80 7.86
C ASN A 116 -20.48 -6.72 8.85
N ASN A 117 -19.96 -5.50 8.82
CA ASN A 117 -20.31 -4.45 9.78
C ASN A 117 -20.69 -3.10 9.12
N ILE A 118 -20.78 -3.03 7.79
CA ILE A 118 -21.16 -1.79 7.07
C ILE A 118 -22.48 -1.18 7.56
N ASN A 119 -23.45 -2.01 7.97
CA ASN A 119 -24.74 -1.53 8.50
C ASN A 119 -24.62 -0.72 9.80
N THR A 120 -23.49 -0.80 10.51
CA THR A 120 -23.25 0.06 11.69
C THR A 120 -23.14 1.54 11.33
N LEU A 121 -22.90 1.85 10.05
CA LEU A 121 -22.82 3.22 9.55
C LEU A 121 -24.12 4.02 9.81
N ASP A 122 -25.28 3.36 9.77
CA ASP A 122 -26.58 3.98 10.02
C ASP A 122 -26.64 4.57 11.45
N GLN A 123 -26.11 3.84 12.43
CA GLN A 123 -26.03 4.28 13.82
C GLN A 123 -24.95 5.36 14.02
N ILE A 124 -23.82 5.27 13.31
CA ILE A 124 -22.78 6.30 13.35
C ILE A 124 -23.33 7.63 12.81
N ILE A 125 -24.03 7.60 11.67
CA ILE A 125 -24.67 8.79 11.08
C ILE A 125 -25.68 9.39 12.05
N LYS A 126 -26.52 8.54 12.67
CA LYS A 126 -27.49 9.00 13.67
C LYS A 126 -26.82 9.68 14.87
N ASN A 127 -25.69 9.16 15.34
CA ASN A 127 -25.00 9.69 16.52
C ASN A 127 -24.16 10.93 16.22
N LYS A 128 -23.41 10.91 15.11
CA LYS A 128 -22.45 11.96 14.75
C LYS A 128 -23.09 13.10 13.95
N GLN A 129 -24.25 12.87 13.32
CA GLN A 129 -24.98 13.82 12.49
C GLN A 129 -24.05 14.53 11.47
N PRO A 130 -23.35 13.77 10.59
CA PRO A 130 -22.47 14.38 9.60
C PRO A 130 -23.28 15.14 8.56
N GLU A 131 -22.69 16.22 8.04
CA GLU A 131 -23.23 16.99 6.90
C GLU A 131 -22.80 16.37 5.57
N TRP A 132 -21.69 15.63 5.55
CA TRP A 132 -21.14 14.97 4.37
C TRP A 132 -20.63 13.57 4.71
N ILE A 133 -20.68 12.65 3.75
CA ILE A 133 -20.11 11.31 3.89
C ILE A 133 -19.05 11.11 2.80
N GLY A 134 -17.81 10.90 3.21
CA GLY A 134 -16.67 10.66 2.31
C GLY A 134 -16.23 9.20 2.34
N PHE A 135 -16.27 8.49 1.21
CA PHE A 135 -15.77 7.13 1.08
C PHE A 135 -14.39 7.10 0.41
N ASN A 136 -13.43 6.42 1.04
CA ASN A 136 -12.14 6.08 0.44
C ASN A 136 -12.18 4.61 -0.03
N LEU A 137 -12.33 4.41 -1.34
CA LEU A 137 -12.51 3.09 -1.95
C LEU A 137 -11.20 2.49 -2.47
N TYR A 138 -11.05 1.18 -2.23
CA TYR A 138 -9.97 0.35 -2.76
C TYR A 138 -10.57 -0.78 -3.60
N THR A 139 -9.96 -1.05 -4.75
CA THR A 139 -10.43 -2.05 -5.72
C THR A 139 -10.60 -3.44 -5.09
N GLY A 140 -11.80 -4.02 -5.15
CA GLY A 140 -12.10 -5.32 -4.52
C GLY A 140 -12.64 -5.24 -3.09
N LEU A 141 -12.86 -4.04 -2.56
CA LEU A 141 -13.51 -3.79 -1.27
C LEU A 141 -14.64 -2.76 -1.39
N THR A 142 -15.40 -2.81 -2.49
CA THR A 142 -16.33 -1.73 -2.88
C THR A 142 -17.81 -2.13 -2.91
N ASP A 143 -18.14 -3.37 -3.28
CA ASP A 143 -19.53 -3.74 -3.60
C ASP A 143 -20.48 -3.56 -2.42
N PHE A 144 -20.08 -4.00 -1.22
CA PHE A 144 -20.87 -3.82 -0.01
C PHE A 144 -21.08 -2.35 0.36
N VAL A 145 -20.16 -1.46 -0.05
CA VAL A 145 -20.30 -0.01 0.14
C VAL A 145 -21.33 0.55 -0.84
N PHE A 146 -21.29 0.14 -2.11
CA PHE A 146 -22.27 0.58 -3.10
C PHE A 146 -23.69 0.11 -2.77
N GLU A 147 -23.85 -1.11 -2.27
CA GLU A 147 -25.16 -1.59 -1.80
C GLU A 147 -25.68 -0.77 -0.61
N TRP A 148 -24.81 -0.37 0.32
CA TRP A 148 -25.19 0.54 1.39
C TRP A 148 -25.58 1.93 0.87
N ILE A 149 -24.81 2.51 -0.07
CA ILE A 149 -25.09 3.82 -0.67
C ILE A 149 -26.46 3.84 -1.35
N LYS A 150 -26.78 2.80 -2.13
CA LYS A 150 -28.08 2.68 -2.80
C LYS A 150 -29.23 2.71 -1.80
N ARG A 151 -29.14 1.91 -0.73
CA ARG A 151 -30.15 1.88 0.33
C ARG A 151 -30.31 3.24 1.00
N TYR A 152 -29.19 3.87 1.37
CA TYR A 152 -29.19 5.20 2.00
C TYR A 152 -29.88 6.23 1.10
N LYS A 153 -29.57 6.29 -0.20
CA LYS A 153 -30.21 7.23 -1.13
C LYS A 153 -31.71 6.99 -1.27
N ILE A 154 -32.13 5.75 -1.46
CA ILE A 154 -33.55 5.39 -1.58
C ILE A 154 -34.33 5.84 -0.34
N GLU A 155 -33.79 5.56 0.86
CA GLU A 155 -34.40 5.94 2.13
C GLU A 155 -34.52 7.47 2.27
N ARG A 156 -33.44 8.21 1.99
CA ARG A 156 -33.41 9.67 2.14
C ARG A 156 -34.30 10.38 1.12
N ALA A 157 -34.27 9.96 -0.14
CA ALA A 157 -35.15 10.52 -1.17
C ALA A 157 -36.63 10.31 -0.81
N SER A 158 -36.99 9.10 -0.37
CA SER A 158 -38.35 8.77 0.04
C SER A 158 -38.81 9.62 1.22
N HIS A 159 -37.93 9.81 2.21
CA HIS A 159 -38.19 10.63 3.38
C HIS A 159 -38.42 12.11 3.03
N ILE A 160 -37.53 12.70 2.23
CA ILE A 160 -37.58 14.14 1.89
C ILE A 160 -38.78 14.44 0.98
N LEU A 161 -39.02 13.61 -0.03
CA LEU A 161 -40.10 13.82 -0.99
C LEU A 161 -41.47 13.35 -0.47
N LYS A 162 -41.51 12.67 0.68
CA LYS A 162 -42.72 12.07 1.27
C LYS A 162 -43.43 11.14 0.26
N GLN A 163 -42.64 10.39 -0.50
CA GLN A 163 -43.08 9.44 -1.53
C GLN A 163 -42.37 8.11 -1.33
N ASN A 164 -43.03 7.00 -1.66
CA ASN A 164 -42.38 5.69 -1.61
C ASN A 164 -41.56 5.46 -2.89
N ILE A 165 -40.29 5.87 -2.86
CA ILE A 165 -39.36 5.64 -3.97
C ILE A 165 -38.67 4.31 -3.72
N VAL A 166 -38.77 3.39 -4.67
CA VAL A 166 -38.11 2.07 -4.62
C VAL A 166 -37.00 1.93 -5.66
N ASP A 167 -37.00 2.84 -6.64
CA ASP A 167 -36.04 2.87 -7.74
C ASP A 167 -34.83 3.74 -7.38
N PHE A 168 -33.64 3.16 -7.52
CA PHE A 168 -32.38 3.83 -7.15
C PHE A 168 -32.09 5.03 -8.07
N ASP A 169 -32.28 4.89 -9.38
CA ASP A 169 -31.91 5.94 -10.34
C ASP A 169 -32.78 7.19 -10.14
N THR A 170 -34.07 7.00 -9.85
CA THR A 170 -34.99 8.07 -9.46
C THR A 170 -34.55 8.76 -8.17
N ALA A 171 -34.19 7.99 -7.13
CA ALA A 171 -33.70 8.54 -5.87
C ALA A 171 -32.40 9.32 -6.03
N ASP A 172 -31.41 8.74 -6.73
CA ASP A 172 -30.10 9.34 -6.98
C ASP A 172 -30.22 10.66 -7.76
N LYS A 173 -31.03 10.67 -8.82
CA LYS A 173 -31.28 11.87 -9.63
C LYS A 173 -31.95 12.97 -8.82
N ALA A 174 -32.97 12.65 -8.03
CA ALA A 174 -33.67 13.62 -7.20
C ALA A 174 -32.73 14.25 -6.17
N LEU A 175 -31.95 13.44 -5.46
CA LEU A 175 -30.99 13.91 -4.45
C LEU A 175 -29.87 14.75 -5.08
N LYS A 176 -29.29 14.33 -6.21
CA LYS A 176 -28.28 15.13 -6.92
C LYS A 176 -28.81 16.50 -7.36
N ASN A 177 -30.08 16.58 -7.79
CA ASN A 177 -30.70 17.86 -8.13
C ASN A 177 -30.84 18.76 -6.89
N MET A 178 -31.32 18.20 -5.77
CA MET A 178 -31.41 18.94 -4.50
C MET A 178 -30.04 19.44 -4.03
N VAL A 179 -29.00 18.60 -4.11
CA VAL A 179 -27.63 18.98 -3.74
C VAL A 179 -27.11 20.11 -4.62
N ARG A 180 -27.42 20.08 -5.92
CA ARG A 180 -27.06 21.16 -6.86
C ARG A 180 -27.72 22.48 -6.47
N GLU A 181 -29.01 22.45 -6.16
CA GLU A 181 -29.77 23.65 -5.75
C GLU A 181 -29.28 24.22 -4.41
N ALA A 182 -29.02 23.34 -3.43
CA ALA A 182 -28.51 23.72 -2.12
C ALA A 182 -27.02 24.09 -2.10
N LYS A 183 -26.28 23.73 -3.16
CA LYS A 183 -24.81 23.78 -3.23
C LYS A 183 -24.13 23.05 -2.07
N GLY A 184 -24.70 21.92 -1.65
CA GLY A 184 -24.22 21.18 -0.50
C GLY A 184 -25.28 20.30 0.18
N PRO A 185 -25.17 20.09 1.51
CA PRO A 185 -26.09 19.24 2.26
C PRO A 185 -27.51 19.79 2.30
N ILE A 186 -28.47 18.90 2.45
CA ILE A 186 -29.90 19.26 2.52
C ILE A 186 -30.33 19.30 3.97
N TYR A 187 -30.97 20.39 4.35
CA TYR A 187 -31.43 20.65 5.70
C TYR A 187 -32.96 20.76 5.76
N ASP A 188 -33.53 20.28 6.85
CA ASP A 188 -34.84 20.67 7.34
C ASP A 188 -34.65 21.39 8.68
N GLY A 189 -34.82 22.72 8.67
CA GLY A 189 -34.37 23.57 9.76
C GLY A 189 -32.87 23.43 10.02
N ASN A 190 -32.50 22.97 11.23
CA ASN A 190 -31.10 22.74 11.62
C ASN A 190 -30.67 21.28 11.48
N GLN A 191 -31.55 20.40 11.02
CA GLN A 191 -31.28 18.98 10.90
C GLN A 191 -30.85 18.64 9.48
N VAL A 192 -29.74 17.91 9.33
CA VAL A 192 -29.33 17.34 8.04
C VAL A 192 -30.29 16.21 7.69
N VAL A 193 -31.06 16.39 6.61
CA VAL A 193 -31.96 15.34 6.08
C VAL A 193 -31.29 14.52 4.98
N TYR A 194 -30.28 15.09 4.31
CA TYR A 194 -29.41 14.36 3.40
C TYR A 194 -27.97 14.90 3.46
N ALA A 195 -27.05 14.02 3.84
CA ALA A 195 -25.61 14.25 3.73
C ALA A 195 -25.12 13.75 2.36
N PRO A 196 -24.55 14.63 1.50
CA PRO A 196 -24.07 14.24 0.18
C PRO A 196 -22.84 13.33 0.26
N ILE A 197 -22.69 12.50 -0.76
CA ILE A 197 -21.70 11.43 -0.83
C ILE A 197 -20.53 11.87 -1.71
N ILE A 198 -19.34 11.92 -1.12
CA ILE A 198 -18.07 12.14 -1.81
C ILE A 198 -17.36 10.79 -1.89
N ILE A 199 -16.99 10.34 -3.09
CA ILE A 199 -16.27 9.09 -3.29
C ILE A 199 -14.89 9.41 -3.84
N GLY A 200 -13.84 8.93 -3.19
CA GLY A 200 -12.44 9.03 -3.59
C GLY A 200 -11.72 7.68 -3.43
N GLY A 201 -10.40 7.74 -3.45
CA GLY A 201 -9.54 6.56 -3.27
C GLY A 201 -9.06 5.95 -4.57
N HIS A 202 -8.22 4.91 -4.44
CA HIS A 202 -7.52 4.29 -5.57
C HIS A 202 -8.47 3.74 -6.63
N PHE A 203 -9.65 3.27 -6.22
CA PHE A 203 -10.68 2.74 -7.12
C PHE A 203 -11.04 3.73 -8.23
N ASN A 204 -11.17 5.02 -7.90
CA ASN A 204 -11.59 6.05 -8.85
C ASN A 204 -10.53 6.43 -9.88
N ASN A 205 -9.28 5.96 -9.77
CA ASN A 205 -8.31 6.20 -10.83
C ASN A 205 -8.72 5.54 -12.16
N TYR A 206 -9.45 4.43 -12.08
CA TYR A 206 -9.98 3.70 -13.22
C TYR A 206 -11.51 3.65 -13.24
N SER A 207 -12.16 3.38 -12.11
CA SER A 207 -13.61 3.09 -12.02
C SER A 207 -14.45 4.30 -11.55
N PHE A 208 -14.04 5.53 -11.88
CA PHE A 208 -14.76 6.75 -11.47
C PHE A 208 -16.21 6.80 -11.98
N ASN A 209 -16.47 6.32 -13.21
CA ASN A 209 -17.82 6.28 -13.77
C ASN A 209 -18.73 5.36 -12.95
N GLU A 210 -18.20 4.23 -12.49
CA GLU A 210 -18.93 3.30 -11.64
C GLU A 210 -19.30 3.96 -10.31
N SER A 211 -18.35 4.61 -9.64
CA SER A 211 -18.63 5.37 -8.41
C SER A 211 -19.75 6.40 -8.57
N PHE A 212 -19.81 7.09 -9.72
CA PHE A 212 -20.86 8.08 -9.97
C PHE A 212 -22.22 7.42 -10.20
N CYS A 213 -22.26 6.37 -11.02
CA CYS A 213 -23.45 5.59 -11.31
C CYS A 213 -23.96 4.82 -10.09
N LYS A 214 -23.10 4.49 -9.12
CA LYS A 214 -23.47 3.79 -7.88
C LYS A 214 -23.80 4.74 -6.73
N GLY A 215 -23.92 6.03 -6.99
CA GLY A 215 -24.48 7.01 -6.04
C GLY A 215 -23.48 8.00 -5.46
N GLY A 216 -22.25 8.12 -5.98
CA GLY A 216 -21.42 9.28 -5.66
C GLY A 216 -22.09 10.57 -6.14
N ASP A 217 -22.34 11.53 -5.24
CA ASP A 217 -22.73 12.89 -5.64
C ASP A 217 -21.51 13.62 -6.20
N TYR A 218 -20.36 13.45 -5.55
CA TYR A 218 -19.07 13.96 -5.98
C TYR A 218 -18.08 12.80 -6.09
N VAL A 219 -17.52 12.60 -7.28
CA VAL A 219 -16.50 11.56 -7.50
C VAL A 219 -15.17 12.22 -7.75
N VAL A 220 -14.17 11.83 -6.98
CA VAL A 220 -12.82 12.38 -7.02
C VAL A 220 -11.86 11.36 -7.62
N ARG A 221 -11.25 11.70 -8.75
CA ARG A 221 -10.11 11.01 -9.37
C ARG A 221 -8.82 11.77 -9.06
N GLY A 222 -7.76 11.07 -8.67
CA GLY A 222 -6.49 11.68 -8.26
C GLY A 222 -6.42 11.99 -6.76
N LYS A 223 -5.67 13.04 -6.40
CA LYS A 223 -5.21 13.30 -5.02
C LYS A 223 -6.32 13.72 -4.05
N GLY A 224 -7.24 14.58 -4.48
CA GLY A 224 -8.45 14.94 -3.73
C GLY A 224 -8.32 15.97 -2.60
N ILE A 225 -7.12 16.45 -2.26
CA ILE A 225 -6.93 17.45 -1.18
C ILE A 225 -7.65 18.77 -1.49
N ASN A 226 -7.41 19.33 -2.68
CA ASN A 226 -8.01 20.61 -3.08
C ASN A 226 -9.51 20.43 -3.39
N LEU A 227 -9.85 19.34 -4.09
CA LEU A 227 -11.24 19.01 -4.41
C LEU A 227 -12.11 18.88 -3.16
N LEU A 228 -11.63 18.19 -2.10
CA LEU A 228 -12.40 18.11 -0.87
C LEU A 228 -12.69 19.50 -0.29
N ARG A 229 -11.67 20.36 -0.20
CA ARG A 229 -11.83 21.75 0.28
C ARG A 229 -12.90 22.49 -0.52
N ASP A 230 -12.83 22.43 -1.84
CA ASP A 230 -13.68 23.24 -2.71
C ASP A 230 -15.10 22.67 -2.86
N ILE A 231 -15.27 21.35 -2.78
CA ILE A 231 -16.59 20.69 -2.68
C ILE A 231 -17.29 21.14 -1.39
N LEU A 232 -16.60 21.10 -0.25
CA LEU A 232 -17.18 21.50 1.03
C LEU A 232 -17.53 22.99 1.08
N LEU A 233 -16.84 23.83 0.31
CA LEU A 233 -17.16 25.25 0.16
C LEU A 233 -18.38 25.53 -0.74
N GLY A 234 -18.96 24.50 -1.36
CA GLY A 234 -20.11 24.60 -2.25
C GLY A 234 -19.78 25.16 -3.63
N LEU A 235 -18.51 25.03 -4.07
CA LEU A 235 -18.06 25.56 -5.36
C LEU A 235 -18.42 24.64 -6.53
N PHE A 236 -18.50 23.34 -6.27
CA PHE A 236 -18.77 22.32 -7.28
C PHE A 236 -20.21 21.81 -7.22
N GLU A 237 -20.78 21.54 -8.39
CA GLU A 237 -22.03 20.77 -8.54
C GLU A 237 -21.74 19.27 -8.47
N PRO A 238 -22.74 18.41 -8.22
CA PRO A 238 -22.57 16.96 -8.32
C PRO A 238 -22.00 16.53 -9.68
N GLY A 239 -20.96 15.69 -9.66
CA GLY A 239 -20.22 15.31 -10.86
C GLY A 239 -18.93 14.54 -10.58
N ILE A 240 -18.18 14.27 -11.65
CA ILE A 240 -16.90 13.56 -11.61
C ILE A 240 -15.78 14.55 -11.88
N TYR A 241 -14.85 14.67 -10.92
CA TYR A 241 -13.77 15.64 -10.95
C TYR A 241 -12.42 14.97 -10.84
N HIS A 242 -11.48 15.46 -11.63
CA HIS A 242 -10.11 14.97 -11.67
C HIS A 242 -9.16 16.06 -11.18
N ASP A 243 -8.37 15.75 -10.16
CA ASP A 243 -7.24 16.57 -9.70
C ASP A 243 -5.93 15.94 -10.23
N PRO A 244 -5.49 16.34 -11.45
CA PRO A 244 -4.28 15.80 -12.07
C PRO A 244 -3.00 16.35 -11.43
N MET A 245 -3.06 17.46 -10.69
CA MET A 245 -1.88 18.25 -10.39
C MET A 245 -1.19 17.81 -9.09
N PRO A 246 0.11 17.50 -9.13
CA PRO A 246 0.85 17.10 -7.95
C PRO A 246 1.36 18.35 -7.23
N TYR A 247 0.63 18.85 -6.23
CA TYR A 247 1.14 19.88 -5.32
C TYR A 247 1.60 19.28 -3.98
N ALA A 248 2.67 19.79 -3.38
CA ALA A 248 3.19 19.36 -2.08
C ALA A 248 2.40 19.96 -0.90
N ASN A 249 1.07 19.81 -0.93
CA ASN A 249 0.17 20.58 -0.07
C ASN A 249 -0.68 19.72 0.89
N ILE A 250 -0.27 18.49 1.18
CA ILE A 250 -0.98 17.63 2.14
C ILE A 250 -0.83 18.24 3.55
N PRO A 251 -1.93 18.62 4.23
CA PRO A 251 -1.85 19.19 5.57
C PRO A 251 -1.33 18.19 6.59
N ARG A 252 -1.03 18.66 7.80
CA ARG A 252 -0.79 17.78 8.95
C ARG A 252 -1.98 16.83 9.13
N MET A 253 -1.69 15.54 9.25
CA MET A 253 -2.70 14.48 9.42
C MET A 253 -3.48 14.60 10.73
N ASP A 254 -4.79 14.35 10.70
CA ASP A 254 -5.66 14.26 11.88
C ASP A 254 -5.58 12.85 12.51
N ARG A 255 -4.48 12.60 13.21
CA ARG A 255 -4.25 11.31 13.90
C ARG A 255 -5.04 11.17 15.19
N GLU A 256 -5.27 12.27 15.89
CA GLU A 256 -5.89 12.26 17.21
C GLU A 256 -7.36 11.85 17.14
N VAL A 257 -8.14 12.47 16.25
CA VAL A 257 -9.55 12.10 16.08
C VAL A 257 -9.67 10.71 15.46
N PHE A 258 -8.80 10.38 14.50
CA PHE A 258 -8.73 9.03 13.95
C PHE A 258 -8.50 7.97 15.03
N TYR A 259 -7.52 8.15 15.92
CA TYR A 259 -7.27 7.22 17.03
C TYR A 259 -8.42 7.15 18.02
N LYS A 260 -9.02 8.29 18.35
CA LYS A 260 -10.19 8.32 19.23
C LYS A 260 -11.32 7.45 18.67
N ASP A 261 -11.71 7.66 17.42
CA ASP A 261 -12.79 6.89 16.79
C ASP A 261 -12.40 5.41 16.62
N MET A 262 -11.16 5.10 16.23
CA MET A 262 -10.67 3.70 16.14
C MET A 262 -10.65 3.00 17.51
N TYR A 263 -10.38 3.75 18.59
CA TYR A 263 -10.40 3.20 19.94
C TYR A 263 -11.82 2.90 20.41
N GLU A 264 -12.77 3.78 20.09
CA GLU A 264 -14.17 3.67 20.49
C GLU A 264 -14.95 2.63 19.65
N TYR A 265 -14.57 2.39 18.39
CA TYR A 265 -15.37 1.64 17.44
C TYR A 265 -15.36 0.11 17.64
N SER A 266 -14.18 -0.54 17.65
CA SER A 266 -14.10 -2.01 17.79
C SER A 266 -12.73 -2.48 18.26
N ASP A 267 -12.65 -3.68 18.84
CA ASP A 267 -11.35 -4.27 19.23
C ASP A 267 -10.41 -4.49 18.04
N LYS A 268 -10.96 -4.76 16.86
CA LYS A 268 -10.19 -4.84 15.61
C LYS A 268 -9.54 -3.50 15.27
N THR A 269 -10.30 -2.41 15.33
CA THR A 269 -9.80 -1.06 14.99
C THR A 269 -8.92 -0.45 16.08
N LYS A 270 -9.08 -0.84 17.36
CA LYS A 270 -8.11 -0.52 18.43
C LYS A 270 -6.68 -0.97 18.08
N GLY A 271 -6.53 -1.98 17.23
CA GLY A 271 -5.24 -2.44 16.71
C GLY A 271 -4.39 -1.32 16.11
N TYR A 272 -4.98 -0.32 15.44
CA TYR A 272 -4.22 0.82 14.89
C TYR A 272 -3.59 1.68 15.99
N VAL A 273 -4.31 1.88 17.11
CA VAL A 273 -3.86 2.67 18.25
C VAL A 273 -2.73 1.95 18.97
N PHE A 274 -2.85 0.64 19.19
CA PHE A 274 -1.85 -0.16 19.91
C PHE A 274 -0.71 -0.70 19.04
N SER A 275 -0.81 -0.58 17.72
CA SER A 275 0.29 -0.94 16.82
C SER A 275 1.55 -0.16 17.21
N ARG A 276 2.67 -0.87 17.34
CA ARG A 276 3.99 -0.28 17.54
C ARG A 276 4.64 0.18 16.23
N ILE A 277 3.93 0.03 15.11
CA ILE A 277 4.32 0.54 13.80
C ILE A 277 3.31 1.60 13.41
N LYS A 278 3.75 2.85 13.33
CA LYS A 278 2.92 3.97 12.83
C LYS A 278 3.30 4.31 11.41
N SER A 279 2.51 5.13 10.75
CA SER A 279 2.69 5.52 9.36
C SER A 279 2.99 7.00 9.24
N VAL A 280 3.97 7.30 8.39
CA VAL A 280 4.32 8.65 7.93
C VAL A 280 4.35 8.61 6.41
N LEU A 281 4.00 9.72 5.77
CA LEU A 281 4.17 9.87 4.32
C LEU A 281 5.31 10.87 4.13
N SER A 282 6.47 10.47 3.59
CA SER A 282 7.58 11.39 3.32
C SER A 282 7.36 12.19 2.03
N ALA A 283 6.87 11.52 0.99
CA ALA A 283 6.58 12.09 -0.31
C ALA A 283 5.40 11.35 -0.99
N LEU A 284 4.72 12.02 -1.91
CA LEU A 284 3.71 11.41 -2.78
C LEU A 284 4.25 11.29 -4.20
N GLY A 285 3.93 10.20 -4.90
CA GLY A 285 4.23 10.01 -6.31
C GLY A 285 5.56 9.29 -6.56
N CYS A 286 5.70 8.80 -7.78
CA CYS A 286 6.83 8.00 -8.22
C CYS A 286 7.22 8.39 -9.65
N SER A 287 8.52 8.45 -9.97
CA SER A 287 8.99 8.77 -11.33
C SER A 287 8.99 7.57 -12.29
N TYR A 288 8.65 6.38 -11.80
CA TYR A 288 8.76 5.13 -12.54
C TYR A 288 7.41 4.66 -13.08
N THR A 289 7.43 3.99 -14.23
CA THR A 289 6.25 3.60 -15.03
C THR A 289 5.93 2.11 -14.99
N CYS A 290 6.21 1.45 -13.86
CA CYS A 290 5.99 0.00 -13.74
C CYS A 290 4.61 -0.42 -14.23
N SER A 291 4.60 -1.38 -15.15
CA SER A 291 3.40 -1.82 -15.86
C SER A 291 2.32 -2.42 -14.96
N TYR A 292 2.68 -2.88 -13.76
CA TYR A 292 1.79 -3.47 -12.76
C TYR A 292 1.36 -2.49 -11.66
N CYS A 293 1.95 -1.29 -11.62
CA CYS A 293 1.80 -0.35 -10.51
C CYS A 293 0.73 0.70 -10.81
N TYR A 294 -0.26 0.82 -9.93
CA TYR A 294 -1.31 1.84 -10.10
C TYR A 294 -0.76 3.28 -10.09
N ILE A 295 0.37 3.57 -9.42
CA ILE A 295 0.95 4.92 -9.43
C ILE A 295 1.37 5.33 -10.84
N SER A 296 1.74 4.38 -11.71
CA SER A 296 1.97 4.68 -13.12
C SER A 296 0.72 5.27 -13.78
N SER A 297 -0.49 4.90 -13.33
CA SER A 297 -1.72 5.53 -13.82
C SER A 297 -1.81 7.00 -13.42
N MET A 298 -1.29 7.43 -12.26
CA MET A 298 -1.27 8.86 -11.89
C MET A 298 -0.36 9.69 -12.80
N ILE A 299 0.77 9.12 -13.22
CA ILE A 299 1.65 9.75 -14.22
C ILE A 299 0.93 9.91 -15.56
N ASP A 300 0.22 8.86 -16.00
CA ASP A 300 -0.54 8.89 -17.25
C ASP A 300 -1.74 9.85 -17.16
N ASN A 301 -2.42 9.92 -16.01
CA ASN A 301 -3.49 10.87 -15.74
C ASN A 301 -3.01 12.33 -15.84
N LEU A 302 -1.84 12.64 -15.27
CA LEU A 302 -1.21 13.95 -15.38
C LEU A 302 -0.82 14.26 -16.82
N LYS A 303 -0.27 13.29 -17.56
CA LYS A 303 0.03 13.46 -19.00
C LYS A 303 -1.23 13.70 -19.84
N GLU A 304 -2.32 12.96 -19.58
CA GLU A 304 -3.62 13.11 -20.24
C GLU A 304 -4.14 14.55 -20.07
N ALA A 305 -4.07 15.10 -18.86
CA ALA A 305 -4.48 16.49 -18.58
C ALA A 305 -3.61 17.56 -19.27
N TYR A 306 -2.43 17.21 -19.79
CA TYR A 306 -1.51 18.10 -20.49
C TYR A 306 -1.46 17.87 -22.01
N GLN A 307 -2.18 16.86 -22.52
CA GLN A 307 -2.18 16.51 -23.93
C GLN A 307 -2.71 17.66 -24.78
N GLY A 308 -2.02 17.96 -25.89
CA GLY A 308 -2.41 19.04 -26.81
C GLY A 308 -2.10 20.46 -26.32
N LYS A 309 -1.58 20.64 -25.09
CA LYS A 309 -1.32 21.97 -24.49
C LYS A 309 0.06 22.56 -24.82
N GLY A 310 0.92 21.82 -25.52
CA GLY A 310 2.24 22.30 -25.95
C GLY A 310 3.28 22.47 -24.83
N ILE A 311 2.96 22.06 -23.59
CA ILE A 311 3.85 22.14 -22.42
C ILE A 311 3.97 20.78 -21.73
N LYS A 312 5.09 20.55 -21.05
CA LYS A 312 5.32 19.33 -20.26
C LYS A 312 4.84 19.52 -18.83
N PRO A 313 4.18 18.53 -18.21
CA PRO A 313 3.72 18.65 -16.83
C PRO A 313 4.87 18.74 -15.82
N PRO A 314 4.62 19.31 -14.62
CA PRO A 314 5.52 19.23 -13.48
C PRO A 314 5.81 17.80 -13.01
N SER A 315 6.74 17.67 -12.05
CA SER A 315 7.04 16.38 -11.42
C SER A 315 5.85 15.88 -10.59
N ILE A 316 5.51 14.60 -10.71
CA ILE A 316 4.52 13.96 -9.83
C ILE A 316 5.04 13.76 -8.40
N ILE A 317 6.36 13.72 -8.21
CA ILE A 317 6.98 13.52 -6.89
C ILE A 317 6.84 14.82 -6.10
N GLN A 318 6.25 14.71 -4.90
CA GLN A 318 5.97 15.82 -3.99
C GLN A 318 6.52 15.49 -2.61
N ASP A 319 7.73 15.97 -2.31
CA ASP A 319 8.30 15.89 -0.96
C ASP A 319 7.42 16.71 0.00
N ARG A 320 7.07 16.14 1.15
CA ARG A 320 6.24 16.87 2.12
C ARG A 320 7.07 17.89 2.89
N PRO A 321 6.49 19.03 3.31
CA PRO A 321 7.23 20.00 4.11
C PRO A 321 7.79 19.37 5.40
N ILE A 322 9.07 19.60 5.68
CA ILE A 322 9.81 19.03 6.82
C ILE A 322 9.10 19.29 8.15
N ASN A 323 8.65 20.53 8.36
CA ASN A 323 7.96 20.92 9.58
C ASN A 323 6.62 20.19 9.78
N THR A 324 5.91 19.87 8.69
CA THR A 324 4.68 19.09 8.76
C THR A 324 4.97 17.66 9.21
N VAL A 325 5.99 17.02 8.61
CA VAL A 325 6.39 15.66 8.98
C VAL A 325 6.89 15.60 10.43
N LEU A 326 7.70 16.56 10.86
CA LEU A 326 8.15 16.67 12.26
C LEU A 326 6.97 16.85 13.24
N ALA A 327 5.96 17.64 12.87
CA ALA A 327 4.76 17.82 13.69
C ALA A 327 3.94 16.53 13.82
N GLU A 328 3.87 15.71 12.78
CA GLU A 328 3.23 14.39 12.82
C GLU A 328 4.03 13.39 13.68
N GLY A 329 5.36 13.45 13.65
CA GLY A 329 6.21 12.70 14.58
C GLY A 329 5.94 13.08 16.04
N LYS A 330 5.76 14.37 16.33
CA LYS A 330 5.39 14.86 17.68
C LYS A 330 4.00 14.39 18.11
N ASP A 331 3.05 14.25 17.18
CA ASP A 331 1.74 13.65 17.47
C ASP A 331 1.86 12.19 17.85
N ILE A 332 2.69 11.42 17.15
CA ILE A 332 2.95 10.02 17.49
C ILE A 332 3.43 9.92 18.94
N LEU A 333 4.47 10.67 19.34
CA LEU A 333 4.99 10.64 20.70
C LEU A 333 3.93 11.04 21.76
N ARG A 334 3.13 12.06 21.47
CA ARG A 334 2.07 12.53 22.38
C ARG A 334 0.97 11.47 22.54
N LEU A 335 0.51 10.88 21.45
CA LEU A 335 -0.56 9.87 21.47
C LEU A 335 -0.06 8.55 22.04
N ASP A 336 1.19 8.18 21.80
CA ASP A 336 1.86 7.05 22.42
C ASP A 336 1.80 7.15 23.96
N LYS A 337 2.16 8.33 24.49
CA LYS A 337 2.04 8.63 25.92
C LYS A 337 0.60 8.53 26.43
N PHE A 338 -0.37 9.05 25.65
CA PHE A 338 -1.78 9.06 26.03
C PHE A 338 -2.38 7.65 26.09
N TYR A 339 -2.08 6.80 25.10
CA TYR A 339 -2.62 5.45 24.99
C TYR A 339 -1.74 4.36 25.63
N GLY A 340 -0.58 4.71 26.18
CA GLY A 340 0.32 3.77 26.86
C GLY A 340 1.03 2.80 25.90
N VAL A 341 1.34 3.25 24.68
CA VAL A 341 2.05 2.47 23.66
C VAL A 341 3.41 3.11 23.37
N LYS A 342 4.37 2.32 22.89
CA LYS A 342 5.67 2.82 22.42
C LYS A 342 5.92 2.36 20.99
N THR A 343 5.84 3.31 20.07
CA THR A 343 6.18 3.12 18.66
C THR A 343 7.64 2.69 18.53
N ALA A 344 7.86 1.60 17.79
CA ALA A 344 9.18 1.03 17.52
C ALA A 344 9.76 1.53 16.21
N ALA A 345 8.89 1.76 15.21
CA ALA A 345 9.27 2.25 13.90
C ALA A 345 8.10 2.98 13.22
N VAL A 346 8.41 3.84 12.25
CA VAL A 346 7.43 4.41 11.33
C VAL A 346 7.59 3.80 9.93
N PHE A 347 6.53 3.24 9.39
CA PHE A 347 6.49 2.83 7.99
C PHE A 347 6.32 4.08 7.11
N ASP A 348 7.28 4.34 6.24
CA ASP A 348 7.15 5.36 5.21
C ASP A 348 6.23 4.84 4.10
N GLN A 349 5.01 5.39 4.04
CA GLN A 349 4.01 5.05 3.04
C GLN A 349 4.22 5.77 1.70
N ALA A 350 5.37 6.42 1.50
CA ALA A 350 5.73 6.94 0.18
C ALA A 350 5.85 5.81 -0.85
N ASP A 351 5.44 6.10 -2.10
CA ASP A 351 5.51 5.12 -3.19
C ASP A 351 6.92 4.62 -3.47
N ILE A 352 7.91 5.50 -3.22
CA ILE A 352 9.31 5.15 -3.17
C ILE A 352 10.06 6.16 -2.31
N SER A 353 10.78 5.68 -1.30
CA SER A 353 11.58 6.50 -0.40
C SER A 353 12.91 6.90 -1.05
N LEU A 354 13.63 7.82 -0.41
CA LEU A 354 14.97 8.24 -0.82
C LEU A 354 15.06 8.87 -2.22
N ASN A 355 13.99 9.41 -2.82
CA ASN A 355 14.15 10.13 -4.09
C ASN A 355 15.03 11.38 -3.93
N ASN A 356 14.82 12.14 -2.85
CA ASN A 356 15.50 13.40 -2.57
C ASN A 356 16.39 13.30 -1.32
N MET A 357 17.71 13.13 -1.49
CA MET A 357 18.62 13.03 -0.33
C MET A 357 18.79 14.33 0.43
N GLU A 358 18.63 15.48 -0.20
CA GLU A 358 18.72 16.75 0.50
C GLU A 358 17.59 16.86 1.52
N TRP A 359 16.38 16.47 1.12
CA TRP A 359 15.22 16.39 2.02
C TRP A 359 15.44 15.39 3.17
N TRP A 360 15.91 14.17 2.86
CA TRP A 360 16.17 13.15 3.88
C TRP A 360 17.28 13.55 4.85
N ASN A 361 18.31 14.25 4.37
CA ASN A 361 19.37 14.77 5.22
C ASN A 361 18.86 15.90 6.12
N GLU A 362 18.03 16.81 5.60
CA GLU A 362 17.43 17.88 6.42
C GLU A 362 16.48 17.31 7.49
N LEU A 363 15.65 16.34 7.11
CA LEU A 363 14.76 15.68 8.06
C LEU A 363 15.55 14.90 9.11
N GLY A 364 16.55 14.13 8.68
CA GLY A 364 17.19 13.09 9.48
C GLY A 364 17.75 13.60 10.81
N ASP A 365 18.47 14.72 10.80
CA ASP A 365 19.08 15.27 12.01
C ASP A 365 18.03 15.76 13.01
N LYS A 366 17.01 16.49 12.52
CA LYS A 366 15.89 16.99 13.33
C LYS A 366 15.04 15.85 13.86
N TRP A 367 14.73 14.87 13.00
CA TRP A 367 13.87 13.74 13.34
C TRP A 367 14.50 12.83 14.39
N MET A 368 15.78 12.48 14.24
CA MET A 368 16.44 11.61 15.22
C MET A 368 16.65 12.32 16.56
N THR A 369 16.82 13.66 16.56
CA THR A 369 16.96 14.46 17.78
C THR A 369 15.62 14.65 18.50
N ASP A 370 14.57 15.05 17.78
CA ASP A 370 13.27 15.41 18.36
C ASP A 370 12.33 14.20 18.55
N ILE A 371 12.39 13.23 17.64
CA ILE A 371 11.40 12.13 17.53
C ILE A 371 12.03 10.78 17.91
N GLY A 372 13.22 10.47 17.38
CA GLY A 372 14.00 9.28 17.74
C GLY A 372 13.41 7.93 17.29
N ILE A 373 12.42 7.92 16.39
CA ILE A 373 11.77 6.69 15.87
C ILE A 373 12.33 6.36 14.47
N PRO A 374 12.94 5.20 14.22
CA PRO A 374 13.48 4.89 12.89
C PRO A 374 12.38 4.64 11.84
N PHE A 375 12.69 4.91 10.58
CA PHE A 375 11.85 4.62 9.43
C PHE A 375 12.05 3.18 8.91
N TYR A 376 10.98 2.55 8.47
CA TYR A 376 11.04 1.40 7.58
C TYR A 376 10.61 1.87 6.19
N ILE A 377 11.50 1.71 5.20
CA ILE A 377 11.39 2.40 3.91
C ILE A 377 11.29 1.42 2.72
N GLN A 378 10.91 1.95 1.56
CA GLN A 378 10.84 1.20 0.32
C GLN A 378 11.76 1.81 -0.74
N ALA A 379 12.51 0.97 -1.45
CA ALA A 379 13.46 1.42 -2.46
C ALA A 379 13.58 0.43 -3.64
N ARG A 380 14.15 0.91 -4.75
CA ARG A 380 14.51 0.07 -5.90
C ARG A 380 15.96 -0.37 -5.85
N PRO A 381 16.31 -1.54 -6.42
CA PRO A 381 17.71 -1.95 -6.58
C PRO A 381 18.58 -0.87 -7.22
N ALA A 382 18.10 -0.23 -8.29
CA ALA A 382 18.83 0.81 -9.00
C ALA A 382 19.18 2.05 -8.14
N MET A 383 18.45 2.29 -7.04
CA MET A 383 18.74 3.41 -6.12
C MET A 383 19.81 3.08 -5.09
N LEU A 384 20.03 1.79 -4.85
CA LEU A 384 20.90 1.23 -3.81
C LEU A 384 22.19 0.63 -4.38
N ALA A 385 22.24 0.41 -5.69
CA ALA A 385 23.44 -0.01 -6.40
C ALA A 385 24.42 1.15 -6.70
N GLY A 386 25.68 0.78 -6.92
CA GLY A 386 26.77 1.65 -7.30
C GLY A 386 27.18 2.66 -6.21
N LYS A 387 28.15 3.51 -6.55
CA LYS A 387 28.71 4.50 -5.61
C LYS A 387 27.67 5.47 -5.03
N ASN A 388 26.66 5.84 -5.82
CA ASN A 388 25.59 6.72 -5.35
C ASN A 388 24.64 6.00 -4.39
N GLY A 389 24.37 4.71 -4.64
CA GLY A 389 23.63 3.86 -3.71
C GLY A 389 24.34 3.70 -2.37
N ILE A 390 25.65 3.45 -2.39
CA ILE A 390 26.49 3.40 -1.18
C ILE A 390 26.37 4.70 -0.38
N LYS A 391 26.57 5.87 -1.01
CA LYS A 391 26.44 7.18 -0.34
C LYS A 391 25.06 7.40 0.28
N ARG A 392 24.01 6.97 -0.42
CA ARG A 392 22.62 7.04 0.04
C ARG A 392 22.41 6.17 1.29
N ILE A 393 22.88 4.93 1.26
CA ILE A 393 22.80 3.97 2.37
C ILE A 393 23.63 4.44 3.56
N GLU A 394 24.84 4.93 3.32
CA GLU A 394 25.71 5.51 4.34
C GLU A 394 25.01 6.66 5.08
N SER A 395 24.37 7.58 4.34
CA SER A 395 23.69 8.73 4.93
C SER A 395 22.56 8.33 5.90
N ILE A 396 21.76 7.32 5.54
CA ILE A 396 20.68 6.84 6.40
C ILE A 396 21.19 5.95 7.54
N SER A 397 22.27 5.18 7.31
CA SER A 397 22.85 4.27 8.30
C SER A 397 23.58 5.02 9.41
N ASN A 398 24.42 6.02 9.07
CA ASN A 398 25.21 6.79 10.05
C ASN A 398 24.32 7.51 11.08
N ARG A 399 23.07 7.83 10.72
CA ARG A 399 22.08 8.45 11.59
C ARG A 399 21.17 7.47 12.31
N ARG A 400 21.29 6.17 12.01
CA ARG A 400 20.34 5.12 12.42
C ARG A 400 18.89 5.47 12.05
N LEU A 401 18.72 6.19 10.94
CA LEU A 401 17.44 6.75 10.51
C LEU A 401 16.47 5.67 10.03
N VAL A 402 16.99 4.52 9.61
CA VAL A 402 16.17 3.40 9.13
C VAL A 402 16.33 2.15 10.00
N SER A 403 15.25 1.40 10.19
CA SER A 403 15.23 0.08 10.83
C SER A 403 15.33 -1.06 9.83
N GLY A 404 14.94 -0.83 8.58
CA GLY A 404 15.01 -1.82 7.51
C GLY A 404 14.55 -1.24 6.16
N ILE A 405 14.84 -1.98 5.09
CA ILE A 405 14.51 -1.60 3.71
C ILE A 405 13.70 -2.72 3.06
N SER A 406 12.59 -2.38 2.43
CA SER A 406 11.98 -3.24 1.41
C SER A 406 12.53 -2.89 0.04
N MET A 407 13.08 -3.88 -0.66
CA MET A 407 13.64 -3.72 -1.99
C MET A 407 12.90 -4.58 -3.01
N ALA A 408 12.21 -3.92 -3.93
CA ALA A 408 11.40 -4.58 -4.95
C ALA A 408 12.25 -5.07 -6.13
N ILE A 409 12.47 -6.39 -6.23
CA ILE A 409 13.16 -7.07 -7.35
C ILE A 409 12.15 -7.46 -8.43
N GLU A 410 10.99 -7.96 -7.99
CA GLU A 410 9.79 -8.34 -8.75
C GLU A 410 9.95 -9.55 -9.67
N SER A 411 11.04 -9.65 -10.44
CA SER A 411 11.34 -10.76 -11.32
C SER A 411 12.85 -11.01 -11.38
N GLY A 412 13.27 -12.27 -11.44
CA GLY A 412 14.68 -12.66 -11.60
C GLY A 412 15.17 -12.71 -13.04
N ASP A 413 14.24 -12.68 -13.99
CA ASP A 413 14.56 -12.65 -15.42
C ASP A 413 14.58 -11.20 -15.91
N GLN A 414 15.75 -10.74 -16.36
CA GLN A 414 15.92 -9.38 -16.84
C GLN A 414 15.06 -9.04 -18.07
N ASN A 415 14.72 -10.04 -18.90
CA ASN A 415 13.85 -9.83 -20.06
C ASN A 415 12.39 -9.68 -19.62
N VAL A 416 11.91 -10.54 -18.72
CA VAL A 416 10.56 -10.38 -18.13
C VAL A 416 10.46 -9.03 -17.39
N ARG A 417 11.46 -8.71 -16.56
CA ARG A 417 11.55 -7.44 -15.85
C ARG A 417 11.47 -6.23 -16.80
N LYS A 418 12.19 -6.27 -17.92
CA LYS A 418 12.21 -5.19 -18.92
C LYS A 418 10.94 -5.11 -19.76
N LEU A 419 10.52 -6.24 -20.30
CA LEU A 419 9.49 -6.32 -21.34
C LEU A 419 8.08 -6.36 -20.77
N LEU A 420 7.90 -7.02 -19.63
CA LEU A 420 6.61 -7.22 -18.99
C LEU A 420 6.37 -6.25 -17.83
N LEU A 421 7.39 -5.99 -17.00
CA LEU A 421 7.27 -5.15 -15.79
C LEU A 421 7.66 -3.68 -15.97
N ASP A 422 8.21 -3.33 -17.13
CA ASP A 422 8.80 -2.02 -17.46
C ASP A 422 9.85 -1.55 -16.42
N ARG A 423 10.79 -2.45 -16.11
CA ARG A 423 11.93 -2.16 -15.22
C ARG A 423 13.24 -2.55 -15.89
N HIS A 424 14.23 -1.67 -15.87
CA HIS A 424 15.41 -1.79 -16.75
C HIS A 424 16.71 -2.17 -16.03
N GLU A 425 16.67 -2.34 -14.71
CA GLU A 425 17.82 -2.86 -13.97
C GLU A 425 18.16 -4.31 -14.39
N ASN A 426 19.45 -4.62 -14.56
CA ASN A 426 19.92 -5.99 -14.79
C ASN A 426 20.21 -6.71 -13.47
N ASN A 427 20.53 -8.01 -13.53
CA ASN A 427 20.74 -8.82 -12.33
C ASN A 427 21.99 -8.43 -11.52
N ASN A 428 23.02 -7.86 -12.16
CA ASN A 428 24.20 -7.37 -11.45
C ASN A 428 23.86 -6.15 -10.58
N ILE A 429 22.99 -5.26 -11.05
CA ILE A 429 22.47 -4.13 -10.25
C ILE A 429 21.74 -4.64 -9.01
N VAL A 430 20.96 -5.71 -9.14
CA VAL A 430 20.26 -6.31 -7.99
C VAL A 430 21.24 -6.86 -6.96
N LYS A 431 22.22 -7.67 -7.39
CA LYS A 431 23.23 -8.22 -6.49
C LYS A 431 24.06 -7.14 -5.81
N ASP A 432 24.48 -6.12 -6.56
CA ASP A 432 25.23 -4.99 -6.03
C ASP A 432 24.41 -4.18 -5.01
N ALA A 433 23.11 -3.99 -5.26
CA ALA A 433 22.22 -3.34 -4.31
C ALA A 433 22.11 -4.13 -2.99
N ILE A 434 21.92 -5.46 -3.06
CA ILE A 434 21.89 -6.33 -1.86
C ILE A 434 23.22 -6.16 -1.12
N LYS A 435 24.35 -6.38 -1.79
CA LYS A 435 25.69 -6.23 -1.22
C LYS A 435 25.87 -4.90 -0.50
N ASN A 436 25.50 -3.79 -1.14
CA ASN A 436 25.65 -2.46 -0.58
C ASN A 436 24.81 -2.30 0.68
N VAL A 437 23.53 -2.70 0.68
CA VAL A 437 22.68 -2.64 1.88
C VAL A 437 23.28 -3.47 3.02
N LYS A 438 23.76 -4.68 2.70
CA LYS A 438 24.31 -5.60 3.69
C LYS A 438 25.65 -5.14 4.27
N SER A 439 26.47 -4.45 3.49
CA SER A 439 27.73 -3.86 3.99
C SER A 439 27.54 -2.83 5.13
N TYR A 440 26.32 -2.31 5.31
CA TYR A 440 25.96 -1.40 6.41
C TYR A 440 25.09 -2.06 7.50
N GLY A 441 24.91 -3.39 7.48
CA GLY A 441 24.17 -4.12 8.52
C GLY A 441 22.68 -3.81 8.59
N ILE A 442 22.06 -3.36 7.48
CA ILE A 442 20.63 -3.03 7.46
C ILE A 442 19.82 -4.29 7.14
N PRO A 443 18.74 -4.60 7.90
CA PRO A 443 17.79 -5.64 7.55
C PRO A 443 17.11 -5.36 6.21
N LEU A 444 17.12 -6.35 5.32
CA LEU A 444 16.59 -6.24 3.97
C LEU A 444 15.41 -7.20 3.79
N ARG A 445 14.31 -6.68 3.26
CA ARG A 445 13.21 -7.49 2.73
C ARG A 445 13.22 -7.38 1.21
N THR A 446 13.62 -8.42 0.50
CA THR A 446 13.45 -8.45 -0.96
C THR A 446 12.00 -8.75 -1.30
N GLN A 447 11.50 -8.22 -2.42
CA GLN A 447 10.13 -8.47 -2.89
C GLN A 447 10.16 -9.05 -4.31
N ALA A 448 9.36 -10.08 -4.54
CA ALA A 448 9.16 -10.73 -5.84
C ALA A 448 7.66 -10.88 -6.15
N ILE A 449 7.32 -10.87 -7.44
CA ILE A 449 5.98 -11.21 -7.94
C ILE A 449 6.03 -12.65 -8.44
N VAL A 450 5.17 -13.51 -7.91
CA VAL A 450 5.03 -14.91 -8.31
C VAL A 450 3.80 -15.07 -9.19
N GLY A 451 3.84 -15.98 -10.15
CA GLY A 451 2.69 -16.25 -11.02
C GLY A 451 2.40 -15.14 -12.03
N LEU A 452 3.46 -14.50 -12.54
CA LEU A 452 3.35 -13.57 -13.66
C LEU A 452 2.80 -14.29 -14.92
N PRO A 453 2.05 -13.58 -15.79
CA PRO A 453 1.52 -14.13 -17.03
C PRO A 453 2.62 -14.26 -18.09
N VAL A 454 3.52 -15.23 -17.89
CA VAL A 454 4.71 -15.43 -18.74
C VAL A 454 4.60 -16.57 -19.74
N MET A 455 3.45 -17.24 -19.76
CA MET A 455 3.13 -18.26 -20.76
C MET A 455 2.77 -17.63 -22.09
N LYS A 456 2.83 -18.40 -23.17
CA LYS A 456 2.33 -17.96 -24.47
C LYS A 456 0.79 -17.86 -24.42
N PRO A 457 0.20 -16.74 -24.87
CA PRO A 457 -1.26 -16.60 -24.93
C PRO A 457 -1.90 -17.72 -25.76
N SER A 458 -2.98 -18.32 -25.25
CA SER A 458 -3.74 -19.37 -25.95
C SER A 458 -4.65 -18.81 -27.04
N ILE A 459 -4.97 -17.52 -26.97
CA ILE A 459 -5.75 -16.78 -27.95
C ILE A 459 -4.85 -15.90 -28.84
N PRO A 460 -5.25 -15.59 -30.09
CA PRO A 460 -4.51 -14.65 -30.92
C PRO A 460 -4.39 -13.29 -30.22
N PHE A 461 -3.18 -12.94 -29.85
CA PHE A 461 -2.86 -11.69 -29.19
C PHE A 461 -1.96 -10.85 -30.10
N ASN A 462 -2.41 -9.64 -30.46
CA ASN A 462 -1.59 -8.71 -31.24
C ASN A 462 -0.76 -7.85 -30.28
N SER A 463 0.53 -8.15 -30.18
CA SER A 463 1.47 -7.42 -29.32
C SER A 463 1.57 -5.92 -29.62
N THR A 464 1.20 -5.47 -30.82
CA THR A 464 1.21 -4.04 -31.18
C THR A 464 0.11 -3.23 -30.50
N ASN A 465 -0.94 -3.89 -29.99
CA ASN A 465 -2.04 -3.23 -29.28
C ASN A 465 -1.81 -3.09 -27.77
N SER A 466 -0.77 -3.73 -27.23
CA SER A 466 -0.43 -3.69 -25.81
C SER A 466 0.78 -2.82 -25.54
N LYS A 467 0.79 -2.17 -24.38
CA LYS A 467 1.96 -1.43 -23.87
C LYS A 467 3.11 -2.36 -23.45
N VAL A 468 2.82 -3.63 -23.16
CA VAL A 468 3.81 -4.64 -22.73
C VAL A 468 3.66 -5.94 -23.53
N SER A 469 4.77 -6.62 -23.78
CA SER A 469 4.80 -7.89 -24.50
C SER A 469 6.09 -8.64 -24.22
N LEU A 470 6.04 -9.96 -24.08
CA LEU A 470 7.25 -10.81 -24.00
C LEU A 470 7.88 -11.12 -25.36
N VAL A 471 7.48 -10.42 -26.42
CA VAL A 471 8.16 -10.41 -27.72
C VAL A 471 9.00 -9.14 -27.80
N ASP A 472 10.31 -9.29 -28.00
CA ASP A 472 11.19 -8.13 -28.13
C ASP A 472 11.12 -7.48 -29.52
N ARG A 473 11.90 -6.41 -29.70
CA ARG A 473 11.92 -5.62 -30.95
C ARG A 473 12.42 -6.39 -32.16
N ASP A 474 13.19 -7.45 -31.93
CA ASP A 474 13.73 -8.32 -32.98
C ASP A 474 12.77 -9.49 -33.30
N GLY A 475 11.60 -9.53 -32.66
CA GLY A 475 10.60 -10.59 -32.81
C GLY A 475 10.90 -11.85 -32.01
N LYS A 476 11.92 -11.83 -31.12
CA LYS A 476 12.24 -12.98 -30.29
C LYS A 476 11.27 -13.07 -29.11
N GLU A 477 10.71 -14.26 -28.93
CA GLU A 477 9.80 -14.59 -27.83
C GLU A 477 10.58 -14.97 -26.55
N HIS A 478 10.07 -14.51 -25.40
CA HIS A 478 10.61 -14.80 -24.06
C HIS A 478 9.57 -15.47 -23.15
N TYR A 479 8.66 -16.24 -23.75
CA TYR A 479 7.64 -17.01 -23.02
C TYR A 479 8.24 -18.24 -22.31
N TYR A 480 7.51 -18.71 -21.31
CA TYR A 480 7.81 -19.93 -20.57
C TYR A 480 6.72 -20.98 -20.80
N GLU A 481 7.13 -22.22 -21.05
CA GLU A 481 6.23 -23.37 -21.01
C GLU A 481 5.78 -23.66 -19.57
N ASP A 482 6.71 -23.54 -18.61
CA ASP A 482 6.42 -23.63 -17.18
C ASP A 482 6.65 -22.27 -16.51
N PRO A 483 5.59 -21.55 -16.10
CA PRO A 483 5.70 -20.21 -15.54
C PRO A 483 6.47 -20.16 -14.21
N LEU A 484 6.59 -21.27 -13.47
CA LEU A 484 7.35 -21.31 -12.21
C LEU A 484 8.85 -21.14 -12.43
N GLN A 485 9.35 -21.43 -13.63
CA GLN A 485 10.76 -21.25 -13.95
C GLN A 485 11.18 -19.78 -13.89
N GLU A 486 10.26 -18.84 -14.15
CA GLU A 486 10.50 -17.41 -13.92
C GLU A 486 10.67 -17.12 -12.43
N SER A 487 9.77 -17.60 -11.59
CA SER A 487 9.82 -17.35 -10.13
C SER A 487 11.05 -18.01 -9.50
N LEU A 488 11.44 -19.19 -9.97
CA LEU A 488 12.69 -19.87 -9.60
C LEU A 488 13.94 -19.06 -9.97
N LYS A 489 13.95 -18.32 -11.09
CA LYS A 489 15.07 -17.41 -11.41
C LYS A 489 15.17 -16.24 -10.42
N CYS A 490 14.05 -15.76 -9.89
CA CYS A 490 14.06 -14.71 -8.87
C CYS A 490 14.65 -15.20 -7.56
N LEU A 491 14.24 -16.40 -7.13
CA LEU A 491 14.81 -17.06 -5.96
C LEU A 491 16.33 -17.27 -6.13
N ASP A 492 16.75 -17.80 -7.27
CA ASP A 492 18.17 -18.05 -7.59
C ASP A 492 19.02 -16.76 -7.56
N LEU A 493 18.45 -15.65 -8.04
CA LEU A 493 19.10 -14.35 -8.00
C LEU A 493 19.40 -13.91 -6.56
N VAL A 494 18.49 -14.19 -5.63
CA VAL A 494 18.68 -13.91 -4.20
C VAL A 494 19.61 -14.91 -3.53
N CYS A 495 19.45 -16.21 -3.79
CA CYS A 495 20.35 -17.28 -3.31
C CYS A 495 21.82 -17.04 -3.67
N SER A 496 22.05 -16.40 -4.83
CA SER A 496 23.39 -16.11 -5.36
C SER A 496 23.88 -14.68 -5.06
N SER A 497 23.33 -14.05 -4.02
CA SER A 497 23.69 -12.71 -3.53
C SER A 497 24.20 -12.76 -2.08
N ASP A 498 24.55 -11.60 -1.51
CA ASP A 498 25.00 -11.47 -0.11
C ASP A 498 23.82 -11.52 0.90
N PHE A 499 22.76 -12.26 0.58
CA PHE A 499 21.56 -12.37 1.41
C PHE A 499 21.89 -13.05 2.74
N SER A 500 21.53 -12.41 3.86
CA SER A 500 21.88 -12.87 5.21
C SER A 500 20.69 -13.47 5.93
N LYS A 501 20.94 -14.12 7.07
CA LYS A 501 19.92 -14.80 7.87
C LYS A 501 18.82 -13.84 8.35
N GLU A 502 19.18 -12.59 8.67
CA GLU A 502 18.28 -11.52 9.11
C GLU A 502 17.34 -11.01 8.02
N ASP A 503 17.63 -11.31 6.75
CA ASP A 503 16.89 -10.81 5.59
C ASP A 503 15.70 -11.71 5.26
N TYR A 504 14.66 -11.10 4.69
CA TYR A 504 13.41 -11.78 4.38
C TYR A 504 13.09 -11.77 2.90
N TYR A 505 12.97 -12.95 2.28
CA TYR A 505 12.51 -13.08 0.91
C TYR A 505 10.99 -13.10 0.91
N TRP A 506 10.41 -11.92 0.75
CA TRP A 506 8.98 -11.78 0.63
C TRP A 506 8.55 -11.88 -0.84
N ASN A 507 7.40 -12.47 -1.07
CA ASN A 507 6.78 -12.51 -2.38
C ASN A 507 5.26 -12.36 -2.26
N ALA A 508 4.63 -11.97 -3.36
CA ALA A 508 3.19 -11.97 -3.51
C ALA A 508 2.82 -12.61 -4.85
N ILE A 509 1.70 -13.33 -4.88
CA ILE A 509 1.13 -13.85 -6.11
C ILE A 509 0.51 -12.68 -6.88
N TYR A 510 0.78 -12.62 -8.19
CA TYR A 510 0.28 -11.58 -9.06
C TYR A 510 -1.26 -11.58 -9.10
N SER A 511 -1.83 -10.40 -8.89
CA SER A 511 -3.25 -10.14 -9.08
C SER A 511 -3.39 -8.99 -10.08
N PRO A 512 -4.07 -9.21 -11.23
CA PRO A 512 -4.25 -8.16 -12.22
C PRO A 512 -4.97 -6.94 -11.66
N PHE A 513 -4.35 -5.77 -11.78
CA PHE A 513 -4.98 -4.52 -11.37
C PHE A 513 -5.58 -3.80 -12.59
N PRO A 514 -6.89 -3.48 -12.59
CA PRO A 514 -7.52 -2.76 -13.69
C PRO A 514 -6.86 -1.41 -14.00
N GLY A 515 -6.68 -1.11 -15.28
CA GLY A 515 -6.07 0.15 -15.74
C GLY A 515 -4.56 0.21 -15.64
N THR A 516 -3.89 -0.90 -15.32
CA THR A 516 -2.43 -1.02 -15.43
C THR A 516 -2.06 -1.72 -16.74
N PRO A 517 -0.96 -1.34 -17.41
CA PRO A 517 -0.52 -2.01 -18.63
C PRO A 517 -0.42 -3.53 -18.54
N LEU A 518 0.04 -4.07 -17.40
CA LEU A 518 0.12 -5.51 -17.17
C LEU A 518 -1.26 -6.14 -16.91
N GLY A 519 -2.14 -5.44 -16.20
CA GLY A 519 -3.52 -5.87 -16.00
C GLY A 519 -4.28 -5.95 -17.33
N ASP A 520 -4.16 -4.92 -18.16
CA ASP A 520 -4.76 -4.89 -19.50
C ASP A 520 -4.20 -6.00 -20.39
N TYR A 521 -2.87 -6.19 -20.40
CA TYR A 521 -2.24 -7.33 -21.08
C TYR A 521 -2.79 -8.68 -20.60
N SER A 522 -2.94 -8.86 -19.28
CA SER A 522 -3.43 -10.12 -18.69
C SER A 522 -4.84 -10.45 -19.19
N ARG A 523 -5.71 -9.44 -19.31
CA ARG A 523 -7.07 -9.60 -19.84
C ARG A 523 -7.07 -9.83 -21.35
N GLU A 524 -6.37 -9.00 -22.11
CA GLU A 524 -6.33 -9.05 -23.59
C GLU A 524 -5.67 -10.33 -24.11
N ALA A 525 -4.70 -10.87 -23.39
CA ALA A 525 -4.05 -12.15 -23.69
C ALA A 525 -4.87 -13.37 -23.21
N GLY A 526 -6.04 -13.16 -22.59
CA GLY A 526 -6.93 -14.22 -22.13
C GLY A 526 -6.45 -14.96 -20.87
N PHE A 527 -5.53 -14.36 -20.11
CA PHE A 527 -5.03 -14.94 -18.85
C PHE A 527 -5.90 -14.61 -17.65
N ALA A 528 -6.76 -13.60 -17.75
CA ALA A 528 -7.66 -13.19 -16.69
C ALA A 528 -9.04 -12.82 -17.25
N GLU A 529 -10.08 -13.05 -16.45
CA GLU A 529 -11.44 -12.65 -16.81
C GLU A 529 -11.66 -11.13 -16.70
N SER A 530 -12.82 -10.66 -17.19
CA SER A 530 -13.15 -9.24 -17.15
C SER A 530 -13.39 -8.68 -15.73
N ASP A 531 -13.79 -9.52 -14.77
CA ASP A 531 -14.04 -9.14 -13.37
C ASP A 531 -12.85 -9.47 -12.44
N THR A 532 -11.67 -8.94 -12.76
CA THR A 532 -10.49 -9.02 -11.87
C THR A 532 -10.56 -8.01 -10.73
N ALA A 533 -11.44 -7.00 -10.83
CA ALA A 533 -11.54 -5.90 -9.88
C ALA A 533 -12.00 -6.38 -8.49
N SER A 534 -12.93 -7.32 -8.40
CA SER A 534 -13.50 -7.80 -7.14
C SER A 534 -12.47 -8.45 -6.20
N LYS A 535 -11.30 -8.87 -6.70
CA LYS A 535 -10.25 -9.57 -5.93
C LYS A 535 -8.89 -8.86 -5.87
N ALA A 536 -8.75 -7.67 -6.46
CA ALA A 536 -7.44 -7.06 -6.69
C ALA A 536 -6.68 -6.63 -5.41
N TYR A 537 -7.39 -6.22 -4.35
CA TYR A 537 -6.77 -5.74 -3.11
C TYR A 537 -6.71 -6.78 -1.98
N LEU A 538 -7.32 -7.95 -2.17
CA LEU A 538 -7.15 -9.05 -1.24
C LEU A 538 -5.78 -9.67 -1.54
N PHE A 539 -4.87 -9.67 -0.57
CA PHE A 539 -3.63 -10.47 -0.63
C PHE A 539 -4.04 -11.95 -0.67
N SER A 540 -4.43 -12.41 -1.86
CA SER A 540 -4.87 -13.75 -2.12
C SER A 540 -3.67 -14.68 -2.05
N THR A 541 -3.87 -15.84 -1.43
CA THR A 541 -2.92 -16.95 -1.49
C THR A 541 -3.03 -17.73 -2.80
N GLU A 542 -3.96 -17.34 -3.68
CA GLU A 542 -4.22 -17.98 -4.97
C GLU A 542 -4.14 -16.97 -6.12
N SER A 543 -3.73 -17.43 -7.29
CA SER A 543 -3.67 -16.61 -8.50
C SER A 543 -5.07 -16.18 -8.96
N GLY A 544 -5.21 -14.92 -9.36
CA GLY A 544 -6.40 -14.43 -10.05
C GLY A 544 -6.41 -14.74 -11.56
N LEU A 545 -5.40 -15.43 -12.06
CA LEU A 545 -5.28 -15.80 -13.49
C LEU A 545 -5.92 -17.16 -13.78
N SER A 546 -6.64 -17.25 -14.89
CA SER A 546 -7.32 -18.46 -15.39
C SER A 546 -6.44 -19.33 -16.29
N CYS A 547 -5.20 -18.92 -16.55
CA CYS A 547 -4.30 -19.63 -17.48
C CYS A 547 -3.46 -20.74 -16.84
N PHE A 548 -3.47 -20.87 -15.52
CA PHE A 548 -2.71 -21.90 -14.81
C PHE A 548 -3.56 -23.14 -14.59
N SER A 549 -2.99 -24.32 -14.82
CA SER A 549 -3.62 -25.56 -14.38
C SER A 549 -3.65 -25.66 -12.85
N ASP A 550 -4.56 -26.47 -12.30
CA ASP A 550 -4.66 -26.69 -10.85
C ASP A 550 -3.31 -27.08 -10.22
N LEU A 551 -2.53 -27.92 -10.91
CA LEU A 551 -1.21 -28.33 -10.44
C LEU A 551 -0.20 -27.18 -10.42
N ILE A 552 -0.20 -26.31 -11.45
CA ILE A 552 0.66 -25.12 -11.48
C ILE A 552 0.25 -24.15 -10.38
N ALA A 553 -1.05 -23.91 -10.19
CA ALA A 553 -1.56 -23.04 -9.14
C ALA A 553 -1.13 -23.54 -7.74
N LYS A 554 -1.30 -24.85 -7.44
CA LYS A 554 -0.83 -25.46 -6.18
C LYS A 554 0.67 -25.26 -5.95
N ARG A 555 1.48 -25.43 -6.99
CA ARG A 555 2.94 -25.20 -6.93
C ARG A 555 3.29 -23.74 -6.70
N GLN A 556 2.56 -22.80 -7.28
CA GLN A 556 2.74 -21.36 -7.03
C GLN A 556 2.45 -21.01 -5.56
N VAL A 557 1.38 -21.58 -4.99
CA VAL A 557 1.08 -21.41 -3.56
C VAL A 557 2.20 -22.00 -2.70
N ALA A 558 2.63 -23.24 -2.98
CA ALA A 558 3.72 -23.88 -2.25
C ALA A 558 5.02 -23.07 -2.32
N PHE A 559 5.38 -22.57 -3.51
CA PHE A 559 6.51 -21.65 -3.69
C PHE A 559 6.35 -20.41 -2.81
N SER A 560 5.18 -19.75 -2.89
CA SER A 560 4.92 -18.50 -2.17
C SER A 560 5.05 -18.66 -0.65
N LEU A 561 4.55 -19.77 -0.12
CA LEU A 561 4.55 -20.07 1.32
C LEU A 561 5.92 -20.53 1.86
N THR A 562 6.82 -21.04 1.02
CA THR A 562 8.07 -21.69 1.48
C THR A 562 9.35 -21.04 0.96
N SER A 563 9.28 -20.13 -0.03
CA SER A 563 10.46 -19.60 -0.71
C SER A 563 11.48 -18.90 0.19
N ASN A 564 11.04 -18.33 1.32
CA ASN A 564 11.97 -17.69 2.24
C ASN A 564 13.00 -18.67 2.81
N PHE A 565 12.55 -19.84 3.27
CA PHE A 565 13.45 -20.90 3.70
C PHE A 565 14.50 -21.23 2.63
N PHE A 566 14.06 -21.45 1.39
CA PHE A 566 14.97 -21.79 0.29
C PHE A 566 15.92 -20.66 -0.09
N ALA A 567 15.57 -19.39 0.17
CA ALA A 567 16.41 -18.24 -0.16
C ALA A 567 17.74 -18.20 0.63
N HIS A 568 17.83 -18.95 1.73
CA HIS A 568 19.02 -19.02 2.59
C HIS A 568 20.01 -20.13 2.20
N PHE A 569 19.85 -20.75 1.02
CA PHE A 569 20.78 -21.77 0.50
C PHE A 569 21.33 -21.38 -0.87
N LYS A 570 22.63 -21.61 -1.10
CA LYS A 570 23.30 -21.40 -2.39
C LYS A 570 22.65 -22.21 -3.50
N ASN A 571 22.21 -23.42 -3.19
CA ASN A 571 21.47 -24.31 -4.08
C ASN A 571 19.93 -24.24 -3.88
N GLY A 572 19.43 -23.16 -3.29
CA GLY A 572 18.02 -22.98 -2.92
C GLY A 572 17.04 -23.12 -4.09
N LYS A 573 17.41 -22.66 -5.29
CA LYS A 573 16.64 -22.89 -6.53
C LYS A 573 16.41 -24.38 -6.78
N ASN A 574 17.47 -25.19 -6.67
CA ASN A 574 17.40 -26.63 -6.93
C ASN A 574 16.55 -27.32 -5.87
N LEU A 575 16.74 -26.96 -4.59
CA LEU A 575 15.94 -27.49 -3.49
C LEU A 575 14.45 -27.14 -3.65
N MET A 576 14.12 -25.88 -3.95
CA MET A 576 12.74 -25.45 -4.21
C MET A 576 12.14 -26.21 -5.40
N SER A 577 12.89 -26.34 -6.49
CA SER A 577 12.47 -27.12 -7.66
C SER A 577 12.16 -28.58 -7.26
N SER A 578 13.09 -29.25 -6.58
CA SER A 578 12.86 -30.62 -6.10
C SER A 578 11.62 -30.74 -5.21
N TYR A 579 11.32 -29.73 -4.38
CA TYR A 579 10.12 -29.72 -3.55
C TYR A 579 8.83 -29.56 -4.36
N ILE A 580 8.68 -28.49 -5.14
CA ILE A 580 7.43 -28.19 -5.84
C ILE A 580 7.12 -29.19 -6.97
N TYR A 581 8.12 -29.92 -7.47
CA TYR A 581 7.94 -31.00 -8.46
C TYR A 581 7.96 -32.41 -7.83
N SER A 582 8.04 -32.57 -6.50
CA SER A 582 8.11 -33.88 -5.83
C SER A 582 6.81 -34.70 -5.87
N GLY A 583 5.67 -34.05 -6.08
CA GLY A 583 4.34 -34.69 -6.09
C GLY A 583 3.20 -33.68 -6.20
N GLU A 584 1.95 -34.16 -6.07
CA GLU A 584 0.76 -33.31 -6.14
C GLU A 584 0.33 -32.73 -4.79
N GLU A 585 0.66 -33.39 -3.69
CA GLU A 585 0.42 -32.90 -2.32
C GLU A 585 1.59 -32.02 -1.87
N LEU A 586 1.33 -30.73 -1.63
CA LEU A 586 2.33 -29.73 -1.22
C LEU A 586 1.91 -29.05 0.10
N ASP A 587 1.53 -29.86 1.08
CA ASP A 587 1.08 -29.41 2.39
C ASP A 587 2.23 -29.34 3.43
N LEU A 588 1.87 -29.08 4.69
CA LEU A 588 2.83 -28.98 5.79
C LEU A 588 3.54 -30.32 6.07
N GLU A 589 2.85 -31.45 5.92
CA GLU A 589 3.42 -32.77 6.17
C GLU A 589 4.47 -33.09 5.09
N CYS A 590 4.10 -32.88 3.82
CA CYS A 590 5.01 -33.02 2.69
C CYS A 590 6.24 -32.11 2.83
N PHE A 591 6.03 -30.83 3.17
CA PHE A 591 7.13 -29.89 3.40
C PHE A 591 8.07 -30.35 4.52
N SER A 592 7.52 -30.79 5.67
CA SER A 592 8.33 -31.28 6.79
C SER A 592 9.20 -32.49 6.40
N ARG A 593 8.63 -33.45 5.66
CA ARG A 593 9.37 -34.62 5.16
C ARG A 593 10.45 -34.21 4.17
N PHE A 594 10.14 -33.27 3.27
CA PHE A 594 11.13 -32.74 2.33
C PHE A 594 12.33 -32.14 3.08
N VAL A 595 12.09 -31.28 4.07
CA VAL A 595 13.14 -30.63 4.87
C VAL A 595 14.01 -31.66 5.59
N SER A 596 13.40 -32.67 6.22
CA SER A 596 14.13 -33.73 6.93
C SER A 596 14.96 -34.59 5.99
N ASN A 597 14.37 -35.05 4.89
CA ASN A 597 14.98 -36.01 3.95
C ASN A 597 16.11 -35.39 3.12
N ASN A 598 16.11 -34.07 2.93
CA ASN A 598 17.10 -33.35 2.12
C ASN A 598 18.09 -32.55 2.96
N SER A 599 18.15 -32.77 4.27
CA SER A 599 19.06 -32.05 5.18
C SER A 599 20.53 -32.13 4.74
N SER A 600 20.98 -33.26 4.21
CA SER A 600 22.36 -33.45 3.74
C SER A 600 22.68 -32.78 2.41
N SER A 601 21.68 -32.36 1.64
CA SER A 601 21.88 -31.67 0.35
C SER A 601 21.79 -30.15 0.47
N MET A 602 21.51 -29.61 1.66
CA MET A 602 21.41 -28.17 1.90
C MET A 602 22.78 -27.50 1.90
N GLU A 603 22.96 -26.48 1.07
CA GLU A 603 24.18 -25.66 1.02
C GLU A 603 23.91 -24.26 1.57
N PRO A 604 23.96 -24.04 2.89
CA PRO A 604 23.55 -22.76 3.46
C PRO A 604 24.43 -21.58 3.03
N ILE A 605 23.78 -20.42 2.89
CA ILE A 605 24.44 -19.11 2.85
C ILE A 605 24.81 -18.74 4.30
N ASP A 606 25.86 -17.94 4.48
CA ASP A 606 26.44 -17.44 5.73
C ASP A 606 25.64 -17.74 7.03
N GLN A 607 26.27 -18.47 7.96
CA GLN A 607 25.61 -19.09 9.12
C GLN A 607 25.62 -18.22 10.38
N ILE A 608 26.47 -17.20 10.46
CA ILE A 608 26.69 -16.47 11.71
C ILE A 608 25.82 -15.22 11.72
N SER A 609 24.74 -15.27 12.49
CA SER A 609 23.95 -14.07 12.78
C SER A 609 24.59 -13.29 13.92
N THR A 610 24.68 -11.97 13.76
CA THR A 610 25.14 -11.05 14.82
C THR A 610 23.98 -10.31 15.48
N ALA A 611 22.76 -10.63 15.08
CA ALA A 611 21.51 -10.00 15.52
C ALA A 611 20.52 -11.06 16.01
N GLY A 612 19.48 -10.63 16.72
CA GLY A 612 18.49 -11.54 17.28
C GLY A 612 18.63 -11.73 18.78
N LEU A 613 17.63 -12.37 19.36
CA LEU A 613 17.49 -12.62 20.79
C LEU A 613 18.27 -13.87 21.22
N ILE A 614 18.28 -14.90 20.37
CA ILE A 614 18.98 -16.17 20.60
C ILE A 614 19.61 -16.60 19.26
N PRO A 615 20.61 -15.85 18.76
CA PRO A 615 21.12 -15.98 17.39
C PRO A 615 21.77 -17.34 17.09
N ASN A 616 22.43 -17.90 18.10
CA ASN A 616 23.28 -19.07 17.96
C ASN A 616 22.72 -20.18 18.86
N VAL A 617 22.22 -21.24 18.23
CA VAL A 617 21.62 -22.40 18.87
C VAL A 617 22.13 -23.67 18.19
N THR A 618 22.06 -24.79 18.90
CA THR A 618 22.39 -26.12 18.41
C THR A 618 21.14 -26.88 17.99
N ILE A 619 21.30 -27.97 17.22
CA ILE A 619 20.20 -28.90 16.91
C ILE A 619 19.54 -29.43 18.19
N LYS A 620 20.36 -29.71 19.22
CA LYS A 620 19.88 -30.23 20.50
C LYS A 620 18.95 -29.25 21.21
N ASP A 621 19.19 -27.94 21.11
CA ASP A 621 18.31 -26.94 21.73
C ASP A 621 16.88 -26.99 21.17
N PHE A 622 16.74 -27.34 19.88
CA PHE A 622 15.44 -27.57 19.26
C PHE A 622 14.79 -28.86 19.73
N GLU A 623 15.54 -29.95 19.79
CA GLU A 623 15.04 -31.24 20.28
C GLU A 623 14.51 -31.10 21.72
N ASP A 624 15.32 -30.54 22.60
CA ASP A 624 14.96 -30.30 24.01
C ASP A 624 13.74 -29.36 24.10
N PHE A 625 13.67 -28.31 23.27
CA PHE A 625 12.52 -27.41 23.24
C PHE A 625 11.23 -28.10 22.77
N PHE A 626 11.30 -28.97 21.77
CA PHE A 626 10.11 -29.68 21.27
C PHE A 626 9.62 -30.75 22.25
N GLU A 627 10.52 -31.40 22.99
CA GLU A 627 10.15 -32.26 24.11
C GLU A 627 9.45 -31.45 25.21
N TYR A 628 9.96 -30.25 25.52
CA TYR A 628 9.36 -29.34 26.49
C TYR A 628 7.99 -28.79 26.05
N ALA A 629 7.86 -28.36 24.79
CA ALA A 629 6.69 -27.63 24.29
C ALA A 629 5.47 -28.53 24.02
N TYR A 630 5.68 -29.80 23.66
CA TYR A 630 4.63 -30.73 23.22
C TYR A 630 4.64 -32.01 24.07
N GLN A 631 4.00 -31.94 25.24
CA GLN A 631 4.01 -33.02 26.24
C GLN A 631 2.79 -33.95 26.15
N ASN A 632 1.66 -33.48 25.60
CA ASN A 632 0.43 -34.28 25.57
C ASN A 632 0.39 -35.23 24.38
N GLU A 633 -0.27 -36.37 24.54
CA GLU A 633 -0.40 -37.38 23.48
C GLU A 633 -1.08 -36.82 22.20
N ILE A 634 -2.03 -35.92 22.37
CA ILE A 634 -2.76 -35.28 21.26
C ILE A 634 -1.84 -34.41 20.37
N ASP A 635 -0.71 -33.94 20.91
CA ASP A 635 0.21 -33.04 20.23
C ASP A 635 1.35 -33.80 19.52
N ILE A 636 1.47 -35.12 19.72
CA ILE A 636 2.58 -35.95 19.21
C ILE A 636 2.74 -35.80 17.70
N LYS A 637 1.63 -35.80 16.93
CA LYS A 637 1.72 -35.65 15.47
C LYS A 637 2.38 -34.33 15.07
N PHE A 638 2.04 -33.24 15.77
CA PHE A 638 2.60 -31.93 15.47
C PHE A 638 4.03 -31.78 15.99
N LYS A 639 4.36 -32.41 17.13
CA LYS A 639 5.73 -32.54 17.62
C LYS A 639 6.64 -33.19 16.57
N GLU A 640 6.20 -34.30 15.98
CA GLU A 640 6.96 -35.00 14.94
C GLU A 640 7.12 -34.17 13.66
N ILE A 641 6.11 -33.37 13.29
CA ILE A 641 6.26 -32.37 12.21
C ILE A 641 7.36 -31.37 12.55
N ASN A 642 7.39 -30.83 13.78
CA ASN A 642 8.42 -29.87 14.19
C ASN A 642 9.82 -30.48 14.27
N LYS A 643 9.95 -31.73 14.70
CA LYS A 643 11.23 -32.47 14.64
C LYS A 643 11.74 -32.61 13.21
N ARG A 644 10.86 -32.92 12.25
CA ARG A 644 11.21 -32.93 10.82
C ARG A 644 11.60 -31.54 10.28
N LEU A 645 11.09 -30.47 10.90
CA LEU A 645 11.38 -29.08 10.56
C LEU A 645 12.59 -28.49 11.32
N ILE A 646 13.41 -29.27 12.04
CA ILE A 646 14.57 -28.73 12.77
C ILE A 646 15.48 -27.88 11.86
N ASN A 647 15.82 -28.38 10.66
CA ASN A 647 16.65 -27.61 9.71
C ASN A 647 15.95 -26.35 9.20
N TYR A 648 14.62 -26.37 9.09
CA TYR A 648 13.85 -25.16 8.77
C TYR A 648 14.06 -24.08 9.82
N TYR A 649 13.97 -24.41 11.11
CA TYR A 649 14.21 -23.44 12.16
C TYR A 649 15.69 -23.05 12.29
N TYR A 650 16.59 -24.02 12.25
CA TYR A 650 18.02 -23.81 12.45
C TYR A 650 18.61 -22.79 11.47
N TYR A 651 18.20 -22.85 10.20
CA TYR A 651 18.71 -21.96 9.15
C TYR A 651 17.99 -20.62 9.02
N LEU A 652 16.86 -20.42 9.71
CA LEU A 652 16.13 -19.16 9.72
C LEU A 652 16.50 -18.29 10.92
N PHE A 653 16.33 -16.97 10.78
CA PHE A 653 16.61 -15.98 11.82
C PHE A 653 15.97 -16.34 13.15
N ASP A 654 16.73 -16.22 14.25
CA ASP A 654 16.26 -16.48 15.61
C ASP A 654 15.43 -17.78 15.72
N GLY A 655 15.92 -18.85 15.07
CA GLY A 655 15.18 -20.08 14.81
C GLY A 655 14.45 -20.67 16.01
N LEU A 656 15.07 -20.69 17.19
CA LEU A 656 14.45 -21.22 18.40
C LEU A 656 13.29 -20.34 18.90
N VAL A 657 13.41 -19.02 18.75
CA VAL A 657 12.31 -18.08 19.04
C VAL A 657 11.20 -18.24 17.99
N LEU A 658 11.54 -18.46 16.72
CA LEU A 658 10.57 -18.79 15.68
C LEU A 658 9.81 -20.10 16.01
N ALA A 659 10.52 -21.15 16.39
CA ALA A 659 9.93 -22.43 16.84
C ALA A 659 8.97 -22.22 18.02
N ALA A 660 9.33 -21.37 18.98
CA ALA A 660 8.47 -21.03 20.09
C ALA A 660 7.21 -20.25 19.68
N LYS A 661 7.33 -19.32 18.72
CA LYS A 661 6.18 -18.63 18.15
C LYS A 661 5.25 -19.59 17.40
N VAL A 662 5.80 -20.57 16.66
CA VAL A 662 5.02 -21.62 16.00
C VAL A 662 4.27 -22.46 17.01
N ALA A 663 4.92 -22.88 18.11
CA ALA A 663 4.26 -23.62 19.17
C ALA A 663 3.10 -22.84 19.79
N VAL A 664 3.25 -21.53 20.07
CA VAL A 664 2.14 -20.70 20.55
C VAL A 664 0.99 -20.64 19.54
N ALA A 665 1.30 -20.44 18.25
CA ALA A 665 0.29 -20.37 17.20
C ALA A 665 -0.46 -21.70 17.00
N TYR A 666 0.24 -22.83 17.14
CA TYR A 666 -0.38 -24.15 17.13
C TYR A 666 -1.39 -24.32 18.25
N PHE A 667 -1.02 -24.05 19.51
CA PHE A 667 -1.95 -24.19 20.63
C PHE A 667 -3.15 -23.26 20.51
N LYS A 668 -2.97 -22.04 20.01
CA LYS A 668 -4.11 -21.15 19.69
C LYS A 668 -5.00 -21.70 18.58
N SER A 669 -4.44 -22.40 17.60
CA SER A 669 -5.22 -22.98 16.50
C SER A 669 -6.05 -24.20 16.92
N GLN A 670 -5.78 -24.82 18.06
CA GLN A 670 -6.63 -25.88 18.61
C GLN A 670 -7.98 -25.34 19.10
N GLU A 671 -8.09 -24.02 19.33
CA GLU A 671 -9.32 -23.32 19.70
C GLU A 671 -10.13 -22.85 18.46
N ASP A 672 -9.57 -23.02 17.24
CA ASP A 672 -10.13 -22.59 15.95
C ASP A 672 -10.61 -23.81 15.15
N PRO A 673 -11.74 -23.74 14.40
CA PRO A 673 -12.16 -24.82 13.50
C PRO A 673 -11.11 -25.22 12.46
N ASN A 674 -10.14 -24.36 12.14
CA ASN A 674 -9.11 -24.65 11.14
C ASN A 674 -7.80 -25.14 11.77
N PRO A 675 -7.29 -26.35 11.41
CA PRO A 675 -6.05 -26.88 11.97
C PRO A 675 -4.82 -26.05 11.55
N PHE A 676 -3.73 -26.21 12.29
CA PHE A 676 -2.43 -25.64 11.91
C PHE A 676 -1.94 -26.24 10.59
N ASN A 677 -1.64 -25.39 9.60
CA ASN A 677 -1.25 -25.79 8.25
C ASN A 677 -0.07 -24.95 7.74
N LEU A 678 0.35 -25.19 6.49
CA LEU A 678 1.51 -24.52 5.88
C LEU A 678 1.33 -22.99 5.79
N SER A 679 0.12 -22.52 5.53
CA SER A 679 -0.20 -21.08 5.51
C SER A 679 -0.04 -20.44 6.89
N LYS A 680 -0.47 -21.12 7.96
CA LYS A 680 -0.26 -20.68 9.34
C LYS A 680 1.23 -20.67 9.71
N LEU A 681 2.02 -21.66 9.28
CA LEU A 681 3.49 -21.66 9.44
C LEU A 681 4.13 -20.43 8.77
N TYR A 682 3.81 -20.21 7.49
CA TYR A 682 4.27 -19.04 6.72
C TYR A 682 3.90 -17.72 7.38
N ARG A 683 2.68 -17.56 7.90
CA ARG A 683 2.25 -16.31 8.57
C ARG A 683 3.07 -16.05 9.85
N VAL A 684 3.40 -17.10 10.60
CA VAL A 684 4.25 -16.97 11.80
C VAL A 684 5.68 -16.60 11.41
N GLU A 685 6.25 -17.25 10.40
CA GLU A 685 7.58 -16.91 9.85
C GLU A 685 7.63 -15.46 9.37
N ARG A 686 6.68 -15.04 8.54
CA ARG A 686 6.58 -13.67 8.03
C ARG A 686 6.54 -12.65 9.16
N ASN A 687 5.68 -12.89 10.16
CA ASN A 687 5.56 -11.99 11.29
C ASN A 687 6.85 -11.96 12.13
N HIS A 688 7.55 -13.09 12.25
CA HIS A 688 8.83 -13.15 12.94
C HIS A 688 9.89 -12.25 12.28
N TYR A 689 10.00 -12.27 10.96
CA TYR A 689 10.88 -11.35 10.22
C TYR A 689 10.42 -9.89 10.29
N TYR A 690 9.11 -9.64 10.28
CA TYR A 690 8.59 -8.28 10.46
C TYR A 690 8.96 -7.74 11.83
N ASP A 691 8.83 -8.53 12.89
CA ASP A 691 9.26 -8.14 14.23
C ASP A 691 10.73 -7.69 14.23
N ASN A 692 11.63 -8.40 13.53
CA ASN A 692 13.02 -8.00 13.39
C ASN A 692 13.18 -6.65 12.66
N CYS A 693 12.61 -6.54 11.46
CA CYS A 693 12.67 -5.35 10.59
C CYS A 693 12.14 -4.07 11.26
N TYR A 694 11.20 -4.21 12.20
CA TYR A 694 10.60 -3.10 12.94
C TYR A 694 11.14 -2.93 14.37
N ARG A 695 12.21 -3.65 14.76
CA ARG A 695 12.78 -3.64 16.13
C ARG A 695 11.76 -3.99 17.22
N MET A 696 10.95 -4.99 16.93
CA MET A 696 9.86 -5.53 17.74
C MET A 696 10.07 -6.99 18.14
N SER A 697 11.24 -7.57 17.91
CA SER A 697 11.57 -8.95 18.32
C SER A 697 11.23 -9.18 19.80
N TYR A 698 10.61 -10.32 20.08
CA TYR A 698 10.17 -10.72 21.42
C TYR A 698 10.21 -12.23 21.61
N ILE A 699 10.37 -12.65 22.88
CA ILE A 699 10.20 -14.03 23.31
C ILE A 699 8.72 -14.24 23.72
N PRO A 700 8.03 -15.27 23.21
CA PRO A 700 6.66 -15.55 23.61
C PRO A 700 6.55 -15.84 25.11
N LYS A 701 5.64 -15.15 25.81
CA LYS A 701 5.48 -15.27 27.28
C LYS A 701 5.34 -16.71 27.78
N LYS A 702 4.65 -17.58 27.03
CA LYS A 702 4.47 -19.01 27.37
C LYS A 702 5.79 -19.77 27.54
N TYR A 703 6.85 -19.35 26.87
CA TYR A 703 8.15 -20.02 26.83
C TYR A 703 9.29 -19.14 27.33
N ALA A 704 8.98 -18.01 27.98
CA ALA A 704 9.98 -17.04 28.41
C ALA A 704 10.99 -17.63 29.39
N ASP A 705 10.52 -18.39 30.39
CA ASP A 705 11.40 -18.99 31.40
C ASP A 705 12.39 -20.00 30.79
N TYR A 706 11.89 -20.87 29.91
CA TYR A 706 12.72 -21.84 29.20
C TYR A 706 13.79 -21.15 28.33
N LEU A 707 13.37 -20.20 27.50
CA LEU A 707 14.25 -19.55 26.54
C LEU A 707 15.24 -18.57 27.17
N THR A 708 14.89 -17.93 28.29
CA THR A 708 15.79 -17.02 28.99
C THR A 708 16.95 -17.77 29.65
N ASN A 709 16.73 -19.01 30.11
CA ASN A 709 17.79 -19.84 30.67
C ASN A 709 18.88 -20.18 29.64
N ILE A 710 18.49 -20.31 28.36
CA ILE A 710 19.43 -20.57 27.25
C ILE A 710 20.28 -19.33 26.91
N ILE A 711 19.79 -18.12 27.20
CA ILE A 711 20.54 -16.87 26.96
C ILE A 711 21.67 -16.67 28.00
N ILE A 712 21.51 -17.23 29.19
CA ILE A 712 22.42 -17.02 30.34
C ILE A 712 23.56 -18.06 30.37
N THR A 713 23.38 -19.19 29.69
CA THR A 713 24.39 -20.24 29.44
C THR A 713 25.22 -19.94 28.21
#